data_AF-A0AAV0KEH7-F1
#
_entry.id   AF-A0AAV0KEH7-F1
#
_cell.length_a   1.000
_cell.length_b   1.000
_cell.length_c   1.000
_cell.angle_alpha   90.00
_cell.angle_beta   90.00
_cell.angle_gamma   90.00
#
_symmetry.space_group_name_H-M   'P 1'
#
loop_
_entity.id
_entity.type
_entity.pdbx_description
1 polymer ?
#
loop_
_entity_poly.entity_id
_entity_poly.type
_entity_poly.pdbx_seq_one_letter_code
_entity_poly.pdbx_strand_id
1 'polypeptide(L)'
;MISTVGMGTVDDMNHLKNKRIRSVADLLQDQFGLALVRLENVVRGTIFLDRTNPLTQIVHGRKLSYLGPGGLTGRTASFRIRDIHPSHYGRICPIDTSEGINVGLIGSLSIHAKIDAWGSLESPFYKISDRSKKKRMLFLSPNRDEYSMVAVGNSLAINRSVQEEQVVPARYRQEFLTVAWEQVHFRTSLIPFIEHNDANRALMSSNMQRQAVPLSRSEKCIVGTGLERQVALDSGATAIAEHEGKIISTEIDKILLWGNEDTLSIPLVMYQRSNKNTCMHQKTQVRRGNCIKKGQVLADGAATVGGELALGKNVFVAYMPWEGYNFEDAVLISERLVYEDIFTSFHIRKYEIQTQATSQGPERITNEIPHLEAHLLRNLDKNGIVMLGSWVETGDILVGKLTPQIAKESSYAPEDRLLRAILGIQVSTSKETCLKLPIGGRGRVIDVRWIRKRGGSSYNPETIRVYILQKREIKVGDKVAGRHGNKGIISKILPRQDMPYLQDGRPVDMVFNPLGVPSRMNVGQIFECSLGIAGGLLDTHYRIAPFDERYEQEASRKLVFSELYEASKQTANPWVFEPEFPGKSIIFDGRTGDPFERPVIIGKSYILKLIHQVDDKIHGRSSGHYALVTQQPLRGRAKQGGQRVGEMEVWALEGFARQEVLGTTIIGGAVPKPEDAPESFRLLVRELRSLALELNHFLVSEKNFQINRKEA
;
A
#
# COMPACT_ATOMS: atom_id res chain seq x y z
N MET A 1 27.19 8.65 -44.79
CA MET A 1 26.49 7.38 -45.09
C MET A 1 27.55 6.35 -45.43
N ILE A 2 27.80 5.39 -44.53
CA ILE A 2 28.57 4.17 -44.86
C ILE A 2 27.51 3.09 -44.97
N SER A 3 27.18 2.70 -46.20
CA SER A 3 26.28 1.59 -46.50
C SER A 3 27.02 0.28 -46.23
N THR A 4 26.85 -0.31 -45.05
CA THR A 4 27.29 -1.67 -44.77
C THR A 4 26.35 -2.65 -45.46
N VAL A 5 26.86 -3.25 -46.53
CA VAL A 5 26.22 -4.31 -47.31
C VAL A 5 26.15 -5.59 -46.48
N GLY A 6 24.96 -5.94 -46.01
CA GLY A 6 24.33 -7.24 -46.29
C GLY A 6 24.79 -8.54 -45.61
N MET A 7 25.74 -8.56 -44.66
CA MET A 7 26.07 -9.79 -43.91
C MET A 7 26.21 -9.55 -42.40
N GLY A 8 25.08 -9.32 -41.73
CA GLY A 8 25.00 -9.27 -40.27
C GLY A 8 23.56 -9.12 -39.81
N THR A 9 23.18 -9.81 -38.74
CA THR A 9 21.88 -9.58 -38.07
C THR A 9 21.98 -8.33 -37.20
N VAL A 10 21.03 -7.41 -37.32
CA VAL A 10 20.96 -6.21 -36.47
C VAL A 10 20.69 -6.64 -35.02
N ASP A 11 21.52 -6.17 -34.09
CA ASP A 11 21.32 -6.45 -32.67
C ASP A 11 20.15 -5.65 -32.09
N ASP A 12 19.21 -6.35 -31.47
CA ASP A 12 18.15 -5.73 -30.69
C ASP A 12 18.64 -5.39 -29.28
N MET A 13 18.88 -4.11 -29.03
CA MET A 13 19.27 -3.57 -27.73
C MET A 13 18.26 -3.91 -26.61
N ASN A 14 16.99 -4.12 -26.94
CA ASN A 14 15.96 -4.41 -25.94
C ASN A 14 15.88 -5.86 -25.51
N HIS A 15 16.44 -6.77 -26.30
CA HIS A 15 16.50 -8.17 -25.97
C HIS A 15 17.25 -8.39 -24.64
N LEU A 16 16.73 -9.26 -23.76
CA LEU A 16 17.36 -9.55 -22.47
C LEU A 16 18.73 -10.23 -22.58
N LYS A 17 19.15 -10.63 -23.78
CA LYS A 17 20.53 -11.06 -24.03
C LYS A 17 21.55 -9.93 -23.95
N ASN A 18 21.12 -8.74 -24.34
CA ASN A 18 21.92 -7.53 -24.39
C ASN A 18 21.74 -6.69 -23.11
N LYS A 19 21.00 -7.21 -22.12
CA LYS A 19 20.74 -6.57 -20.83
C LYS A 19 21.21 -7.48 -19.70
N ARG A 20 21.90 -6.89 -18.73
CA ARG A 20 22.38 -7.55 -17.49
C ARG A 20 21.63 -7.00 -16.30
N ILE A 21 21.30 -7.87 -15.35
CA ILE A 21 20.87 -7.44 -14.02
C ILE A 21 22.10 -7.13 -13.17
N ARG A 22 22.05 -5.99 -12.50
CA ARG A 22 22.98 -5.63 -11.44
C ARG A 22 22.32 -5.94 -10.10
N SER A 23 22.90 -6.86 -9.35
CA SER A 23 22.42 -7.23 -8.02
C SER A 23 22.76 -6.14 -7.00
N VAL A 24 22.21 -6.25 -5.78
CA VAL A 24 22.57 -5.36 -4.67
C VAL A 24 24.08 -5.45 -4.36
N ALA A 25 24.67 -6.64 -4.49
CA ALA A 25 26.11 -6.83 -4.30
C ALA A 25 26.93 -6.07 -5.35
N ASP A 26 26.54 -6.13 -6.63
CA ASP A 26 27.21 -5.35 -7.70
C ASP A 26 27.14 -3.84 -7.44
N LEU A 27 25.98 -3.35 -6.98
CA LEU A 27 25.78 -1.93 -6.69
C LEU A 27 26.57 -1.49 -5.46
N LEU A 28 26.58 -2.32 -4.41
CA LEU A 28 27.39 -2.06 -3.22
C LEU A 28 28.87 -2.11 -3.56
N GLN A 29 29.33 -3.05 -4.37
CA GLN A 29 30.72 -3.14 -4.79
C GLN A 29 31.17 -1.87 -5.54
N ASP A 30 30.35 -1.34 -6.45
CA ASP A 30 30.62 -0.04 -7.09
C ASP A 30 30.69 1.10 -6.08
N GLN A 31 29.73 1.16 -5.15
CA GLN A 31 29.70 2.19 -4.12
C GLN A 31 30.88 2.07 -3.16
N PHE A 32 31.29 0.86 -2.79
CA PHE A 32 32.47 0.61 -1.99
C PHE A 32 33.75 0.93 -2.77
N GLY A 33 33.83 0.65 -4.06
CA GLY A 33 34.93 1.08 -4.92
C GLY A 33 35.04 2.60 -4.97
N LEU A 34 33.92 3.30 -5.11
CA LEU A 34 33.84 4.77 -5.06
C LEU A 34 34.11 5.33 -3.65
N ALA A 35 33.66 4.65 -2.59
CA ALA A 35 33.83 5.05 -1.20
C ALA A 35 35.23 4.73 -0.65
N LEU A 36 35.94 3.73 -1.19
CA LEU A 36 37.37 3.51 -0.94
C LEU A 36 38.21 4.67 -1.49
N VAL A 37 37.71 5.36 -2.52
CA VAL A 37 38.30 6.61 -3.04
C VAL A 37 37.85 7.84 -2.22
N ARG A 38 36.72 7.77 -1.51
CA ARG A 38 36.17 8.86 -0.67
C ARG A 38 35.53 8.31 0.60
N LEU A 39 36.35 8.07 1.61
CA LEU A 39 35.90 7.44 2.85
C LEU A 39 34.95 8.37 3.64
N GLU A 40 33.74 7.86 3.90
CA GLU A 40 33.06 7.75 5.22
C GLU A 40 31.54 8.03 5.20
N ASN A 41 30.95 8.68 4.19
CA ASN A 41 29.55 9.17 4.31
C ASN A 41 28.45 8.52 3.41
N VAL A 42 28.72 7.44 2.67
CA VAL A 42 27.77 6.94 1.65
C VAL A 42 26.75 5.91 2.14
N VAL A 43 26.98 5.24 3.29
CA VAL A 43 26.21 4.04 3.70
C VAL A 43 24.80 4.35 4.24
N ARG A 44 24.39 5.62 4.38
CA ARG A 44 23.07 5.96 4.98
C ARG A 44 21.87 5.91 4.02
N GLY A 45 22.09 5.67 2.73
CA GLY A 45 21.07 5.85 1.69
C GLY A 45 20.61 4.58 0.99
N THR A 46 20.42 3.45 1.67
CA THR A 46 19.97 2.21 1.00
C THR A 46 18.51 1.90 1.31
N ILE A 47 17.66 2.30 0.36
CA ILE A 47 16.30 1.80 0.05
C ILE A 47 15.42 1.49 1.27
N PHE A 48 14.49 2.40 1.57
CA PHE A 48 13.47 2.19 2.59
C PHE A 48 12.59 0.98 2.22
N LEU A 49 12.75 -0.15 2.92
CA LEU A 49 11.95 -1.36 2.72
C LEU A 49 10.46 -1.07 2.92
N ASP A 50 9.64 -1.32 1.89
CA ASP A 50 8.19 -1.24 2.05
C ASP A 50 7.68 -2.46 2.82
N ARG A 51 7.32 -2.25 4.09
CA ARG A 51 6.78 -3.27 4.99
C ARG A 51 5.32 -2.98 5.34
N THR A 52 4.45 -2.91 4.33
CA THR A 52 3.01 -2.80 4.58
C THR A 52 2.46 -4.15 5.08
N ASN A 53 2.70 -5.23 4.33
CA ASN A 53 2.36 -6.62 4.67
C ASN A 53 3.47 -7.58 4.15
N PRO A 54 3.41 -8.89 4.44
CA PRO A 54 4.46 -9.85 4.04
C PRO A 54 4.70 -9.92 2.53
N LEU A 55 3.64 -9.88 1.71
CA LEU A 55 3.74 -9.92 0.25
C LEU A 55 4.52 -8.72 -0.31
N THR A 56 4.30 -7.52 0.25
CA THR A 56 5.02 -6.30 -0.17
C THR A 56 6.53 -6.46 -0.02
N GLN A 57 7.00 -7.17 1.01
CA GLN A 57 8.42 -7.38 1.26
C GLN A 57 9.06 -8.25 0.18
N ILE A 58 8.41 -9.37 -0.17
CA ILE A 58 8.88 -10.28 -1.22
C ILE A 58 8.92 -9.55 -2.56
N VAL A 59 7.83 -8.87 -2.92
CA VAL A 59 7.76 -8.20 -4.22
C VAL A 59 8.79 -7.07 -4.31
N HIS A 60 8.98 -6.31 -3.22
CA HIS A 60 9.99 -5.26 -3.18
C HIS A 60 11.42 -5.81 -3.31
N GLY A 61 11.71 -6.96 -2.68
CA GLY A 61 13.00 -7.66 -2.83
C GLY A 61 13.25 -8.22 -4.23
N ARG A 62 12.18 -8.49 -5.00
CA ARG A 62 12.24 -9.02 -6.38
C ARG A 62 12.01 -7.96 -7.46
N LYS A 63 12.10 -6.68 -7.09
CA LYS A 63 11.82 -5.55 -7.97
C LYS A 63 13.02 -5.27 -8.88
N LEU A 64 12.75 -5.13 -10.18
CA LEU A 64 13.71 -4.70 -11.20
C LEU A 64 13.46 -3.23 -11.55
N SER A 65 14.53 -2.46 -11.75
CA SER A 65 14.46 -1.04 -12.12
C SER A 65 15.49 -0.72 -13.18
N TYR A 66 15.07 -0.03 -14.24
CA TYR A 66 15.94 0.64 -15.21
C TYR A 66 16.42 2.01 -14.72
N LEU A 67 15.79 2.54 -13.66
CA LEU A 67 16.14 3.82 -13.05
C LEU A 67 17.31 3.66 -12.07
N GLY A 68 18.18 4.66 -12.02
CA GLY A 68 19.28 4.72 -11.06
C GLY A 68 20.58 5.25 -11.68
N PRO A 69 21.67 5.29 -10.89
CA PRO A 69 22.99 5.67 -11.41
C PRO A 69 23.44 4.71 -12.51
N GLY A 70 23.81 5.25 -13.68
CA GLY A 70 24.14 4.47 -14.88
C GLY A 70 22.93 3.89 -15.63
N GLY A 71 21.70 4.18 -15.18
CA GLY A 71 20.46 3.80 -15.83
C GLY A 71 19.78 4.95 -16.56
N LEU A 72 18.47 4.83 -16.75
CA LEU A 72 17.64 5.83 -17.41
C LEU A 72 16.95 6.73 -16.39
N THR A 73 16.45 7.88 -16.84
CA THR A 73 15.50 8.67 -16.06
C THR A 73 14.10 8.47 -16.61
N GLY A 74 13.07 8.62 -15.76
CA GLY A 74 11.68 8.48 -16.18
C GLY A 74 11.28 9.46 -17.30
N ARG A 75 12.00 10.57 -17.50
CA ARG A 75 11.73 11.53 -18.58
C ARG A 75 12.45 11.21 -19.88
N THR A 76 13.65 10.62 -19.81
CA THR A 76 14.48 10.34 -20.99
C THR A 76 14.23 8.97 -21.60
N ALA A 77 13.55 8.07 -20.89
CA ALA A 77 13.30 6.72 -21.38
C ALA A 77 12.29 6.69 -22.54
N SER A 78 12.70 6.07 -23.65
CA SER A 78 11.89 5.92 -24.86
C SER A 78 10.81 4.85 -24.72
N PHE A 79 9.82 4.90 -25.61
CA PHE A 79 8.70 3.95 -25.65
C PHE A 79 9.18 2.49 -25.78
N ARG A 80 10.13 2.22 -26.68
CA ARG A 80 10.68 0.87 -26.93
C ARG A 80 11.28 0.19 -25.69
N ILE A 81 11.78 0.97 -24.72
CA ILE A 81 12.36 0.42 -23.49
C ILE A 81 11.26 0.08 -22.47
N ARG A 82 10.12 0.78 -22.54
CA ARG A 82 8.97 0.58 -21.66
C ARG A 82 8.10 -0.58 -22.10
N ASP A 83 8.14 -0.91 -23.39
CA ASP A 83 7.36 -2.00 -23.97
C ASP A 83 7.75 -3.37 -23.43
N ILE A 84 6.78 -4.29 -23.51
CA ILE A 84 6.96 -5.68 -23.11
C ILE A 84 7.62 -6.42 -24.27
N HIS A 85 8.92 -6.65 -24.16
CA HIS A 85 9.67 -7.41 -25.15
C HIS A 85 9.41 -8.93 -25.00
N PRO A 86 9.29 -9.73 -26.09
CA PRO A 86 9.04 -11.18 -26.02
C PRO A 86 10.02 -11.96 -25.12
N SER A 87 11.29 -11.58 -25.10
CA SER A 87 12.31 -12.18 -24.20
C SER A 87 11.96 -12.08 -22.71
N HIS A 88 11.05 -11.18 -22.29
CA HIS A 88 10.55 -11.08 -20.91
C HIS A 88 9.76 -12.32 -20.47
N TYR A 89 9.23 -13.11 -21.41
CA TYR A 89 8.49 -14.32 -21.11
C TYR A 89 9.29 -15.24 -20.19
N GLY A 90 8.66 -15.72 -19.13
CA GLY A 90 9.35 -16.59 -18.18
C GLY A 90 10.31 -15.88 -17.21
N ARG A 91 10.57 -14.58 -17.40
CA ARG A 91 11.67 -13.86 -16.74
C ARG A 91 11.19 -12.63 -15.96
N ILE A 92 10.55 -11.68 -16.64
CA ILE A 92 9.99 -10.45 -16.06
C ILE A 92 8.45 -10.55 -16.11
N CYS A 93 7.77 -10.10 -15.07
CA CYS A 93 6.31 -10.05 -15.07
C CYS A 93 5.81 -9.00 -16.07
N PRO A 94 4.93 -9.36 -17.03
CA PRO A 94 4.37 -8.39 -17.98
C PRO A 94 3.27 -7.51 -17.36
N ILE A 95 2.69 -7.96 -16.24
CA ILE A 95 1.57 -7.27 -15.58
C ILE A 95 2.06 -6.28 -14.53
N ASP A 96 3.02 -6.66 -13.69
CA ASP A 96 3.43 -5.85 -12.54
C ASP A 96 4.44 -4.77 -12.95
N THR A 97 3.94 -3.54 -13.10
CA THR A 97 4.73 -2.34 -13.34
C THR A 97 4.17 -1.14 -12.55
N SER A 98 4.94 -0.07 -12.41
CA SER A 98 4.42 1.16 -11.79
C SER A 98 3.51 1.92 -12.74
N GLU A 99 2.41 2.48 -12.23
CA GLU A 99 1.58 3.42 -12.99
C GLU A 99 2.26 4.80 -13.10
N GLY A 100 1.91 5.58 -14.14
CA GLY A 100 2.40 6.93 -14.37
C GLY A 100 3.75 7.00 -15.09
N ILE A 101 4.58 8.00 -14.78
CA ILE A 101 5.80 8.32 -15.55
C ILE A 101 6.85 7.18 -15.58
N ASN A 102 6.81 6.26 -14.61
CA ASN A 102 7.77 5.16 -14.50
C ASN A 102 7.27 3.84 -15.11
N VAL A 103 6.12 3.84 -15.80
CA VAL A 103 5.56 2.65 -16.47
C VAL A 103 6.57 1.97 -17.39
N GLY A 104 6.69 0.65 -17.29
CA GLY A 104 7.64 -0.16 -18.05
C GLY A 104 9.10 -0.08 -17.58
N LEU A 105 9.47 0.92 -16.78
CA LEU A 105 10.84 1.08 -16.26
C LEU A 105 11.08 0.38 -14.94
N ILE A 106 10.00 0.05 -14.25
CA ILE A 106 9.99 -0.66 -12.99
C ILE A 106 9.09 -1.87 -13.17
N GLY A 107 9.58 -3.05 -12.80
CA GLY A 107 8.79 -4.28 -12.80
C GLY A 107 9.25 -5.26 -11.74
N SER A 108 8.72 -6.48 -11.78
CA SER A 108 9.13 -7.56 -10.88
C SER A 108 9.57 -8.81 -11.63
N LEU A 109 10.46 -9.57 -11.00
CA LEU A 109 10.88 -10.87 -11.51
C LEU A 109 9.72 -11.86 -11.43
N SER A 110 9.53 -12.62 -12.50
CA SER A 110 8.56 -13.71 -12.50
C SER A 110 8.96 -14.84 -11.54
N ILE A 111 8.01 -15.68 -11.13
CA ILE A 111 8.16 -16.60 -9.99
C ILE A 111 9.41 -17.49 -10.06
N HIS A 112 9.60 -18.21 -11.18
CA HIS A 112 10.73 -19.13 -11.34
C HIS A 112 11.93 -18.51 -12.06
N ALA A 113 11.95 -17.19 -12.26
CA ALA A 113 13.12 -16.55 -12.85
C ALA A 113 14.32 -16.69 -11.92
N LYS A 114 15.48 -17.00 -12.48
CA LYS A 114 16.77 -17.03 -11.78
C LYS A 114 17.73 -16.06 -12.45
N ILE A 115 18.68 -15.58 -11.66
CA ILE A 115 19.79 -14.76 -12.14
C ILE A 115 21.04 -15.63 -12.07
N ASP A 116 21.70 -15.80 -13.20
CA ASP A 116 22.97 -16.52 -13.28
C ASP A 116 24.14 -15.66 -12.75
N ALA A 117 25.32 -16.25 -12.56
CA ALA A 117 26.51 -15.58 -12.05
C ALA A 117 26.92 -14.35 -12.88
N TRP A 118 26.64 -14.34 -14.19
CA TRP A 118 26.89 -13.20 -15.08
C TRP A 118 25.77 -12.15 -15.10
N GLY A 119 24.73 -12.31 -14.28
CA GLY A 119 23.60 -11.39 -14.21
C GLY A 119 22.57 -11.56 -15.33
N SER A 120 22.60 -12.68 -16.07
CA SER A 120 21.60 -12.99 -17.10
C SER A 120 20.35 -13.63 -16.48
N LEU A 121 19.18 -13.32 -17.02
CA LEU A 121 17.90 -13.87 -16.55
C LEU A 121 17.58 -15.20 -17.22
N GLU A 122 17.42 -16.24 -16.42
CA GLU A 122 17.03 -17.56 -16.89
C GLU A 122 15.61 -17.93 -16.48
N SER A 123 14.95 -18.70 -17.33
CA SER A 123 13.64 -19.27 -17.07
C SER A 123 13.66 -20.79 -17.25
N PRO A 124 12.91 -21.55 -16.43
CA PRO A 124 12.85 -22.99 -16.57
C PRO A 124 11.96 -23.40 -17.73
N PHE A 125 12.40 -24.39 -18.48
CA PHE A 125 11.67 -25.10 -19.52
C PHE A 125 11.85 -26.59 -19.33
N TYR A 126 10.91 -27.38 -19.83
CA TYR A 126 11.06 -28.83 -19.86
C TYR A 126 11.57 -29.25 -21.22
N LYS A 127 12.63 -30.07 -21.25
CA LYS A 127 13.09 -30.67 -22.50
C LYS A 127 12.16 -31.81 -22.87
N ILE A 128 11.53 -31.68 -24.03
CA ILE A 128 10.74 -32.73 -24.67
C ILE A 128 11.72 -33.56 -25.53
N SER A 129 11.68 -34.88 -25.41
CA SER A 129 12.52 -35.78 -26.20
C SER A 129 11.72 -37.04 -26.55
N ASP A 130 11.60 -37.36 -27.83
CA ASP A 130 10.80 -38.49 -28.35
C ASP A 130 11.13 -39.86 -27.74
N ARG A 131 12.32 -40.00 -27.13
CA ARG A 131 12.84 -41.29 -26.65
C ARG A 131 12.78 -41.47 -25.13
N SER A 132 12.40 -40.47 -24.34
CA SER A 132 12.42 -40.62 -22.88
C SER A 132 11.23 -39.94 -22.19
N LYS A 133 10.51 -40.70 -21.36
CA LYS A 133 9.45 -40.20 -20.46
C LYS A 133 10.00 -39.38 -19.28
N LYS A 134 11.32 -39.17 -19.18
CA LYS A 134 11.94 -38.42 -18.08
C LYS A 134 11.87 -36.92 -18.38
N LYS A 135 10.94 -36.24 -17.71
CA LYS A 135 10.84 -34.77 -17.71
C LYS A 135 12.11 -34.18 -17.06
N ARG A 136 12.99 -33.56 -17.88
CA ARG A 136 14.15 -32.82 -17.38
C ARG A 136 13.89 -31.32 -17.49
N MET A 137 13.92 -30.64 -16.35
CA MET A 137 13.86 -29.18 -16.30
C MET A 137 15.23 -28.58 -16.63
N LEU A 138 15.27 -27.63 -17.56
CA LEU A 138 16.45 -26.88 -17.98
C LEU A 138 16.17 -25.39 -17.79
N PHE A 139 17.12 -24.66 -17.21
CA PHE A 139 17.08 -23.21 -17.19
C PHE A 139 17.73 -22.70 -18.47
N LEU A 140 17.01 -21.88 -19.24
CA LEU A 140 17.50 -21.31 -20.49
C LEU A 140 17.63 -19.79 -20.36
N SER A 141 18.83 -19.31 -20.69
CA SER A 141 19.11 -17.89 -20.91
C SER A 141 18.39 -17.38 -22.16
N PRO A 142 18.17 -16.05 -22.29
CA PRO A 142 17.43 -15.49 -23.42
C PRO A 142 18.10 -15.81 -24.77
N ASN A 143 19.42 -15.97 -24.78
CA ASN A 143 20.19 -16.37 -25.96
C ASN A 143 19.83 -17.77 -26.48
N ARG A 144 19.71 -18.75 -25.58
CA ARG A 144 19.43 -20.14 -25.97
C ARG A 144 17.96 -20.36 -26.30
N ASP A 145 17.09 -19.58 -25.66
CA ASP A 145 15.64 -19.58 -25.86
C ASP A 145 15.27 -19.24 -27.31
N GLU A 146 15.92 -18.25 -27.93
CA GLU A 146 15.62 -17.86 -29.33
C GLU A 146 15.81 -18.99 -30.35
N TYR A 147 16.75 -19.90 -30.11
CA TYR A 147 17.05 -21.03 -30.98
C TYR A 147 16.28 -22.31 -30.60
N SER A 148 15.45 -22.25 -29.57
CA SER A 148 14.62 -23.38 -29.12
C SER A 148 13.17 -23.17 -29.57
N MET A 149 12.51 -24.23 -30.01
CA MET A 149 11.07 -24.21 -30.22
C MET A 149 10.37 -24.45 -28.88
N VAL A 150 9.55 -23.50 -28.44
CA VAL A 150 8.90 -23.53 -27.13
C VAL A 150 7.38 -23.60 -27.31
N ALA A 151 6.77 -24.76 -27.06
CA ALA A 151 5.32 -24.93 -27.15
C ALA A 151 4.57 -24.30 -25.96
N VAL A 152 3.38 -23.74 -26.21
CA VAL A 152 2.44 -23.26 -25.19
C VAL A 152 1.54 -24.42 -24.75
N GLY A 153 1.52 -24.69 -23.44
CA GLY A 153 1.04 -25.96 -22.87
C GLY A 153 -0.48 -26.14 -22.77
N ASN A 154 -1.22 -26.18 -23.89
CA ASN A 154 -2.64 -26.57 -23.89
C ASN A 154 -2.80 -28.09 -23.88
N SER A 155 -3.25 -28.65 -22.75
CA SER A 155 -3.44 -30.09 -22.56
C SER A 155 -4.75 -30.65 -23.16
N LEU A 156 -5.41 -29.92 -24.05
CA LEU A 156 -6.64 -30.35 -24.71
C LEU A 156 -6.34 -31.34 -25.84
N ALA A 157 -6.01 -32.57 -25.45
CA ALA A 157 -6.63 -33.83 -25.90
C ALA A 157 -5.67 -34.99 -25.64
N ILE A 158 -5.98 -35.80 -24.64
CA ILE A 158 -5.63 -37.21 -24.66
C ILE A 158 -6.94 -37.97 -24.45
N ASN A 159 -7.88 -37.82 -25.38
CA ASN A 159 -8.75 -38.93 -25.71
C ASN A 159 -7.88 -39.89 -26.53
N ARG A 160 -7.45 -41.00 -25.90
CA ARG A 160 -6.56 -42.03 -26.45
C ARG A 160 -7.06 -42.73 -27.73
N SER A 161 -8.14 -42.26 -28.35
CA SER A 161 -8.83 -42.93 -29.45
C SER A 161 -8.80 -42.20 -30.79
N VAL A 162 -8.25 -40.98 -30.89
CA VAL A 162 -8.18 -40.27 -32.19
C VAL A 162 -6.77 -39.69 -32.39
N GLN A 163 -6.02 -40.29 -33.33
CA GLN A 163 -4.78 -39.76 -33.91
C GLN A 163 -5.14 -38.71 -34.97
N GLU A 164 -5.54 -37.51 -34.56
CA GLU A 164 -5.49 -36.36 -35.46
C GLU A 164 -4.29 -35.48 -35.07
N GLU A 165 -3.53 -35.03 -36.08
CA GLU A 165 -2.37 -34.16 -35.92
C GLU A 165 -2.78 -32.84 -35.25
N GLN A 166 -2.69 -32.80 -33.92
CA GLN A 166 -3.06 -31.61 -33.18
C GLN A 166 -1.97 -30.55 -33.24
N VAL A 167 -2.33 -29.45 -33.87
CA VAL A 167 -1.52 -28.25 -34.04
C VAL A 167 -1.54 -27.45 -32.74
N VAL A 168 -0.37 -27.13 -32.20
CA VAL A 168 -0.22 -26.30 -30.99
C VAL A 168 0.61 -25.06 -31.29
N PRO A 169 0.22 -23.89 -30.76
CA PRO A 169 1.05 -22.70 -30.85
C PRO A 169 2.36 -22.92 -30.09
N ALA A 170 3.46 -22.87 -30.81
CA ALA A 170 4.82 -22.81 -30.32
C ALA A 170 5.44 -21.47 -30.66
N ARG A 171 6.42 -21.06 -29.86
CA ARG A 171 7.19 -19.86 -30.07
C ARG A 171 8.57 -20.23 -30.60
N TYR A 172 9.01 -19.57 -31.66
CA TYR A 172 10.36 -19.69 -32.20
C TYR A 172 10.81 -18.31 -32.71
N ARG A 173 12.03 -17.88 -32.36
CA ARG A 173 12.60 -16.58 -32.78
C ARG A 173 11.64 -15.38 -32.66
N GLN A 174 10.94 -15.29 -31.51
CA GLN A 174 10.00 -14.21 -31.19
C GLN A 174 8.66 -14.25 -31.97
N GLU A 175 8.46 -15.23 -32.86
CA GLU A 175 7.21 -15.46 -33.60
C GLU A 175 6.44 -16.66 -33.05
N PHE A 176 5.11 -16.67 -33.23
CA PHE A 176 4.25 -17.80 -32.89
C PHE A 176 4.05 -18.67 -34.15
N LEU A 177 4.53 -19.91 -34.10
CA LEU A 177 4.41 -20.94 -35.13
C LEU A 177 3.50 -22.07 -34.66
N THR A 178 2.86 -22.77 -35.57
CA THR A 178 2.00 -23.93 -35.32
C THR A 178 2.80 -25.24 -35.44
N VAL A 179 2.92 -26.04 -34.38
CA VAL A 179 3.75 -27.26 -34.32
C VAL A 179 3.01 -28.42 -33.64
N ALA A 180 3.24 -29.67 -34.08
CA ALA A 180 2.67 -30.90 -33.51
C ALA A 180 3.22 -31.22 -32.09
N TRP A 181 2.40 -31.87 -31.25
CA TRP A 181 2.42 -31.77 -29.78
C TRP A 181 3.21 -32.83 -28.97
N GLU A 182 3.83 -32.41 -27.84
CA GLU A 182 3.90 -33.15 -26.55
C GLU A 182 4.39 -32.30 -25.32
N GLN A 183 3.51 -32.07 -24.33
CA GLN A 183 3.69 -31.75 -22.88
C GLN A 183 4.53 -30.56 -22.34
N VAL A 184 3.87 -29.52 -21.78
CA VAL A 184 4.48 -28.51 -20.85
C VAL A 184 3.48 -27.95 -19.79
N HIS A 185 3.96 -27.56 -18.59
CA HIS A 185 3.19 -26.93 -17.49
C HIS A 185 3.84 -25.60 -17.00
N PHE A 186 3.03 -24.58 -16.66
CA PHE A 186 3.47 -23.26 -16.14
C PHE A 186 2.40 -22.63 -15.20
N ARG A 187 2.79 -22.09 -14.02
CA ARG A 187 3.14 -20.70 -13.58
C ARG A 187 1.97 -19.89 -13.02
N THR A 188 2.12 -19.50 -11.76
CA THR A 188 1.06 -19.13 -10.83
C THR A 188 1.00 -17.61 -10.56
N SER A 189 -0.14 -17.15 -10.07
CA SER A 189 -0.46 -15.76 -9.69
C SER A 189 -1.24 -15.85 -8.37
N LEU A 190 -1.25 -14.81 -7.53
CA LEU A 190 -2.09 -14.78 -6.30
C LEU A 190 -3.55 -14.35 -6.58
N ILE A 191 -3.89 -14.11 -7.84
CA ILE A 191 -5.23 -13.74 -8.31
C ILE A 191 -5.85 -15.02 -8.89
N PRO A 192 -6.93 -15.56 -8.30
CA PRO A 192 -7.68 -16.66 -8.90
C PRO A 192 -8.40 -16.16 -10.15
N PHE A 193 -8.71 -17.06 -11.08
CA PHE A 193 -9.44 -16.72 -12.31
C PHE A 193 -8.83 -15.54 -13.09
N ILE A 194 -7.49 -15.45 -13.14
CA ILE A 194 -6.80 -14.29 -13.73
C ILE A 194 -7.05 -14.18 -15.24
N GLU A 195 -7.27 -15.31 -15.91
CA GLU A 195 -7.64 -15.41 -17.32
C GLU A 195 -8.96 -14.70 -17.65
N HIS A 196 -9.83 -14.52 -16.65
CA HIS A 196 -11.10 -13.79 -16.76
C HIS A 196 -10.98 -12.29 -16.43
N ASN A 197 -9.76 -11.77 -16.28
CA ASN A 197 -9.50 -10.38 -15.97
C ASN A 197 -8.69 -9.70 -17.07
N ASP A 198 -9.07 -8.48 -17.43
CA ASP A 198 -8.22 -7.60 -18.22
C ASP A 198 -6.86 -7.37 -17.55
N ALA A 199 -5.81 -7.30 -18.37
CA ALA A 199 -4.43 -7.17 -17.91
C ALA A 199 -4.22 -5.90 -17.06
N ASN A 200 -4.87 -4.78 -17.41
CA ASN A 200 -4.74 -3.54 -16.65
C ASN A 200 -5.39 -3.66 -15.26
N ARG A 201 -6.48 -4.43 -15.15
CA ARG A 201 -7.13 -4.71 -13.85
C ARG A 201 -6.33 -5.70 -13.03
N ALA A 202 -5.69 -6.69 -13.65
CA ALA A 202 -4.73 -7.57 -12.98
C ALA A 202 -3.52 -6.78 -12.42
N LEU A 203 -3.01 -5.78 -13.15
CA LEU A 203 -1.97 -4.86 -12.67
C LEU A 203 -2.42 -4.13 -11.41
N MET A 204 -3.60 -3.51 -11.47
CA MET A 204 -4.18 -2.81 -10.32
C MET A 204 -4.36 -3.74 -9.12
N SER A 205 -4.79 -4.99 -9.35
CA SER A 205 -4.94 -6.02 -8.32
C SER A 205 -3.63 -6.32 -7.60
N SER A 206 -2.56 -6.56 -8.37
CA SER A 206 -1.22 -6.79 -7.84
C SER A 206 -0.73 -5.61 -6.99
N ASN A 207 -0.97 -4.38 -7.47
CA ASN A 207 -0.68 -3.15 -6.73
C ASN A 207 -1.47 -3.05 -5.42
N MET A 208 -2.75 -3.39 -5.43
CA MET A 208 -3.64 -3.27 -4.27
C MET A 208 -3.34 -4.30 -3.19
N GLN A 209 -2.98 -5.53 -3.54
CA GLN A 209 -2.56 -6.54 -2.56
C GLN A 209 -1.34 -6.08 -1.75
N ARG A 210 -0.40 -5.35 -2.37
CA ARG A 210 0.75 -4.74 -1.67
C ARG A 210 0.37 -3.60 -0.72
N GLN A 211 -0.80 -2.99 -0.93
CA GLN A 211 -1.32 -1.90 -0.12
C GLN A 211 -2.26 -2.39 1.00
N ALA A 212 -2.57 -3.70 1.04
CA ALA A 212 -3.46 -4.28 2.04
C ALA A 212 -2.84 -4.18 3.44
N VAL A 213 -3.60 -3.66 4.40
CA VAL A 213 -3.15 -3.51 5.79
C VAL A 213 -3.41 -4.80 6.56
N PRO A 214 -2.46 -5.27 7.38
CA PRO A 214 -2.71 -6.38 8.29
C PRO A 214 -3.88 -6.08 9.23
N LEU A 215 -4.89 -6.92 9.19
CA LEU A 215 -6.06 -6.82 10.06
C LEU A 215 -5.75 -7.41 11.44
N SER A 216 -6.49 -6.99 12.47
CA SER A 216 -6.37 -7.51 13.84
C SER A 216 -6.68 -9.01 13.91
N ARG A 217 -7.72 -9.42 13.15
CA ARG A 217 -8.13 -10.80 12.96
C ARG A 217 -7.97 -11.15 11.48
N SER A 218 -6.90 -11.84 11.12
CA SER A 218 -6.71 -12.32 9.75
C SER A 218 -7.59 -13.53 9.44
N GLU A 219 -7.90 -13.75 8.17
CA GLU A 219 -8.69 -14.88 7.69
C GLU A 219 -8.14 -15.40 6.37
N LYS A 220 -8.13 -16.73 6.22
CA LYS A 220 -7.70 -17.40 4.98
C LYS A 220 -8.71 -17.11 3.87
N CYS A 221 -8.23 -16.97 2.63
CA CYS A 221 -9.13 -16.90 1.49
C CYS A 221 -9.76 -18.28 1.23
N ILE A 222 -11.09 -18.31 1.04
CA ILE A 222 -11.83 -19.53 0.67
C ILE A 222 -11.36 -20.00 -0.70
N VAL A 223 -11.36 -19.08 -1.67
CA VAL A 223 -10.80 -19.32 -3.01
C VAL A 223 -9.37 -18.80 -3.02
N GLY A 224 -8.38 -19.63 -3.29
CA GLY A 224 -6.97 -19.21 -3.39
C GLY A 224 -6.31 -19.78 -4.64
N THR A 225 -5.02 -19.57 -4.80
CA THR A 225 -4.25 -20.12 -5.93
C THR A 225 -3.22 -21.17 -5.53
N GLY A 226 -3.00 -21.34 -4.22
CA GLY A 226 -2.05 -22.29 -3.64
C GLY A 226 -0.67 -21.68 -3.38
N LEU A 227 -0.43 -20.45 -3.82
CA LEU A 227 0.82 -19.72 -3.56
C LEU A 227 0.86 -19.06 -2.18
N GLU A 228 -0.29 -18.90 -1.52
CA GLU A 228 -0.42 -18.17 -0.26
C GLU A 228 0.50 -18.72 0.83
N ARG A 229 0.67 -20.06 0.88
CA ARG A 229 1.57 -20.74 1.81
C ARG A 229 3.04 -20.45 1.51
N GLN A 230 3.42 -20.53 0.24
CA GLN A 230 4.79 -20.26 -0.20
C GLN A 230 5.18 -18.81 0.10
N VAL A 231 4.29 -17.86 -0.18
CA VAL A 231 4.52 -16.44 0.10
C VAL A 231 4.65 -16.18 1.61
N ALA A 232 3.82 -16.80 2.44
CA ALA A 232 3.94 -16.63 3.90
C ALA A 232 5.29 -17.15 4.41
N LEU A 233 5.73 -18.33 3.97
CA LEU A 233 7.01 -18.92 4.37
C LEU A 233 8.21 -18.11 3.88
N ASP A 234 8.26 -17.78 2.58
CA ASP A 234 9.39 -17.06 1.97
C ASP A 234 9.52 -15.61 2.48
N SER A 235 8.45 -15.05 3.04
CA SER A 235 8.47 -13.69 3.59
C SER A 235 9.19 -13.60 4.94
N GLY A 236 9.39 -14.73 5.62
CA GLY A 236 9.89 -14.75 7.01
C GLY A 236 8.93 -14.13 8.03
N ALA A 237 7.66 -13.92 7.67
CA ALA A 237 6.67 -13.35 8.59
C ALA A 237 6.23 -14.37 9.67
N THR A 238 6.19 -15.65 9.32
CA THR A 238 5.85 -16.76 10.23
C THR A 238 7.10 -17.30 10.92
N ALA A 239 6.98 -17.65 12.21
CA ALA A 239 8.05 -18.38 12.89
C ALA A 239 7.96 -19.87 12.52
N ILE A 240 9.07 -20.46 12.07
CA ILE A 240 9.16 -21.87 11.67
C ILE A 240 10.11 -22.62 12.60
N ALA A 241 9.88 -23.92 12.76
CA ALA A 241 10.76 -24.79 13.52
C ALA A 241 11.99 -25.19 12.69
N GLU A 242 13.19 -24.76 13.09
CA GLU A 242 14.44 -25.17 12.44
C GLU A 242 14.86 -26.59 12.81
N HIS A 243 14.47 -27.02 14.01
CA HIS A 243 14.76 -28.33 14.59
C HIS A 243 13.45 -29.04 14.98
N GLU A 244 13.48 -30.36 14.94
CA GLU A 244 12.42 -31.16 15.53
C GLU A 244 12.55 -31.18 17.06
N GLY A 245 11.43 -31.30 17.76
CA GLY A 245 11.45 -31.23 19.21
C GLY A 245 10.08 -31.15 19.84
N LYS A 246 10.03 -31.10 21.17
CA LYS A 246 8.79 -31.00 21.95
C LYS A 246 8.66 -29.61 22.57
N ILE A 247 7.47 -29.02 22.51
CA ILE A 247 7.25 -27.69 23.10
C ILE A 247 7.15 -27.82 24.62
N ILE A 248 8.05 -27.12 25.33
CA ILE A 248 8.08 -27.07 26.80
C ILE A 248 7.04 -26.06 27.29
N SER A 249 7.10 -24.83 26.76
CA SER A 249 6.20 -23.73 27.10
C SER A 249 6.10 -22.73 25.95
N THR A 250 4.99 -22.01 25.93
CA THR A 250 4.75 -20.89 25.03
C THR A 250 4.57 -19.65 25.89
N GLU A 251 5.56 -18.78 25.88
CA GLU A 251 5.48 -17.45 26.48
C GLU A 251 4.96 -16.44 25.44
N ILE A 252 4.72 -15.20 25.85
CA ILE A 252 4.19 -14.16 24.97
C ILE A 252 5.25 -13.73 23.93
N ASP A 253 6.51 -13.63 24.36
CA ASP A 253 7.64 -13.11 23.59
C ASP A 253 8.60 -14.20 23.08
N LYS A 254 8.44 -15.46 23.50
CA LYS A 254 9.27 -16.58 23.04
C LYS A 254 8.58 -17.94 23.16
N ILE A 255 9.06 -18.91 22.39
CA ILE A 255 8.66 -20.33 22.45
C ILE A 255 9.87 -21.13 22.92
N LEU A 256 9.68 -21.99 23.92
CA LEU A 256 10.71 -22.91 24.39
C LEU A 256 10.49 -24.29 23.77
N LEU A 257 11.45 -24.74 22.97
CA LEU A 257 11.44 -26.03 22.28
C LEU A 257 12.58 -26.90 22.81
N TRP A 258 12.24 -28.12 23.22
CA TRP A 258 13.20 -29.15 23.60
C TRP A 258 13.60 -29.97 22.37
N GLY A 259 14.86 -29.94 21.97
CA GLY A 259 15.36 -30.70 20.82
C GLY A 259 16.87 -30.93 20.93
N ASN A 260 17.34 -32.10 20.49
CA ASN A 260 18.76 -32.48 20.53
C ASN A 260 19.44 -32.29 21.91
N GLU A 261 18.77 -32.71 22.99
CA GLU A 261 19.25 -32.59 24.38
C GLU A 261 19.46 -31.16 24.90
N ASP A 262 19.02 -30.14 24.15
CA ASP A 262 19.06 -28.73 24.54
C ASP A 262 17.69 -28.04 24.47
N THR A 263 17.53 -26.99 25.27
CA THR A 263 16.36 -26.10 25.21
C THR A 263 16.65 -24.93 24.30
N LEU A 264 15.97 -24.89 23.15
CA LEU A 264 16.04 -23.80 22.19
C LEU A 264 14.96 -22.75 22.50
N SER A 265 15.38 -21.49 22.64
CA SER A 265 14.47 -20.36 22.82
C SER A 265 14.29 -19.62 21.51
N ILE A 266 13.07 -19.65 20.96
CA ILE A 266 12.71 -18.99 19.70
C ILE A 266 11.99 -17.68 20.02
N PRO A 267 12.60 -16.50 19.80
CA PRO A 267 11.96 -15.21 20.08
C PRO A 267 10.86 -14.89 19.08
N LEU A 268 9.77 -14.29 19.56
CA LEU A 268 8.63 -13.85 18.79
C LEU A 268 8.62 -12.33 18.63
N VAL A 269 8.13 -11.87 17.48
CA VAL A 269 7.97 -10.44 17.22
C VAL A 269 6.71 -9.91 17.90
N MET A 270 6.88 -8.99 18.85
CA MET A 270 5.78 -8.40 19.63
C MET A 270 5.61 -6.91 19.32
N TYR A 271 4.42 -6.52 18.85
CA TYR A 271 4.00 -5.13 18.60
C TYR A 271 5.07 -4.24 17.97
N GLN A 272 5.78 -4.75 16.97
CA GLN A 272 6.85 -4.03 16.31
C GLN A 272 6.28 -3.09 15.24
N ARG A 273 6.78 -1.85 15.20
CA ARG A 273 6.40 -0.87 14.18
C ARG A 273 7.02 -1.21 12.83
N SER A 274 6.20 -1.28 11.78
CA SER A 274 6.69 -1.33 10.41
C SER A 274 7.08 0.05 9.85
N ASN A 275 7.73 0.06 8.70
CA ASN A 275 8.10 1.28 7.99
C ASN A 275 6.90 2.12 7.55
N LYS A 276 5.73 1.50 7.38
CA LYS A 276 4.47 2.15 7.00
C LYS A 276 3.53 2.36 8.19
N ASN A 277 4.05 2.30 9.41
CA ASN A 277 3.30 2.41 10.66
C ASN A 277 2.28 1.28 10.90
N THR A 278 2.35 0.16 10.18
CA THR A 278 1.53 -1.02 10.49
C THR A 278 2.14 -1.80 11.66
N CYS A 279 1.33 -2.62 12.33
CA CYS A 279 1.77 -3.45 13.45
C CYS A 279 2.25 -4.83 12.97
N MET A 280 3.47 -5.20 13.30
CA MET A 280 4.01 -6.55 13.14
C MET A 280 3.93 -7.27 14.48
N HIS A 281 3.20 -8.38 14.53
CA HIS A 281 3.02 -9.18 15.73
C HIS A 281 2.85 -10.64 15.35
N GLN A 282 3.54 -11.53 16.06
CA GLN A 282 3.45 -12.98 15.90
C GLN A 282 2.59 -13.59 17.00
N LYS A 283 1.68 -14.49 16.61
CA LYS A 283 0.78 -15.23 17.49
C LYS A 283 1.10 -16.72 17.40
N THR A 284 1.32 -17.34 18.55
CA THR A 284 1.61 -18.77 18.63
C THR A 284 0.41 -19.61 18.18
N GLN A 285 0.68 -20.66 17.40
CA GLN A 285 -0.34 -21.64 16.95
C GLN A 285 -0.23 -22.96 17.70
N VAL A 286 0.89 -23.16 18.38
CA VAL A 286 1.26 -24.43 18.99
C VAL A 286 0.91 -24.48 20.47
N ARG A 287 0.54 -25.65 20.96
CA ARG A 287 0.22 -25.89 22.38
C ARG A 287 1.40 -26.58 23.08
N ARG A 288 1.47 -26.38 24.40
CA ARG A 288 2.44 -27.07 25.26
C ARG A 288 2.34 -28.58 25.10
N GLY A 289 3.49 -29.26 25.01
CA GLY A 289 3.58 -30.71 24.92
C GLY A 289 3.50 -31.28 23.50
N ASN A 290 3.18 -30.47 22.49
CA ASN A 290 3.14 -30.94 21.11
C ASN A 290 4.56 -31.25 20.59
N CYS A 291 4.70 -32.37 19.87
CA CYS A 291 5.89 -32.69 19.10
C CYS A 291 5.84 -31.97 17.75
N ILE A 292 6.92 -31.27 17.41
CA ILE A 292 7.05 -30.42 16.24
C ILE A 292 8.08 -31.02 15.30
N LYS A 293 7.75 -31.02 14.01
CA LYS A 293 8.67 -31.42 12.95
C LYS A 293 9.44 -30.21 12.42
N LYS A 294 10.65 -30.44 11.93
CA LYS A 294 11.42 -29.44 11.18
C LYS A 294 10.57 -28.86 10.02
N GLY A 295 10.54 -27.54 9.92
CA GLY A 295 9.78 -26.79 8.91
C GLY A 295 8.31 -26.53 9.27
N GLN A 296 7.81 -27.02 10.41
CA GLN A 296 6.46 -26.72 10.86
C GLN A 296 6.33 -25.27 11.34
N VAL A 297 5.18 -24.65 11.06
CA VAL A 297 4.87 -23.28 11.51
C VAL A 297 4.55 -23.29 13.01
N LEU A 298 5.28 -22.47 13.76
CA LEU A 298 5.15 -22.31 15.21
C LEU A 298 4.25 -21.12 15.58
N ALA A 299 4.39 -20.01 14.86
CA ALA A 299 3.63 -18.80 15.07
C ALA A 299 3.29 -18.11 13.75
N ASP A 300 2.06 -17.63 13.63
CA ASP A 300 1.63 -16.79 12.52
C ASP A 300 2.05 -15.35 12.75
N GLY A 301 2.52 -14.68 11.70
CA GLY A 301 2.82 -13.25 11.71
C GLY A 301 1.62 -12.35 11.37
N ALA A 302 1.94 -11.08 11.11
CA ALA A 302 0.97 -10.12 10.62
C ALA A 302 0.47 -10.51 9.22
N ALA A 303 -0.85 -10.61 9.05
CA ALA A 303 -1.50 -11.02 7.80
C ALA A 303 -1.17 -12.46 7.35
N THR A 304 -1.02 -13.39 8.29
CA THR A 304 -0.93 -14.83 8.01
C THR A 304 -1.82 -15.63 8.95
N VAL A 305 -2.36 -16.76 8.49
CA VAL A 305 -3.15 -17.70 9.30
C VAL A 305 -2.78 -19.12 8.91
N GLY A 306 -2.39 -19.95 9.87
CA GLY A 306 -2.00 -21.34 9.65
C GLY A 306 -0.90 -21.51 8.60
N GLY A 307 0.06 -20.57 8.55
CA GLY A 307 1.14 -20.57 7.56
C GLY A 307 0.73 -20.14 6.15
N GLU A 308 -0.46 -19.58 5.94
CA GLU A 308 -0.91 -19.03 4.65
C GLU A 308 -1.08 -17.50 4.72
N LEU A 309 -0.84 -16.82 3.60
CA LEU A 309 -1.07 -15.39 3.46
C LEU A 309 -2.57 -15.05 3.61
N ALA A 310 -2.87 -14.07 4.46
CA ALA A 310 -4.22 -13.66 4.83
C ALA A 310 -4.33 -12.12 4.91
N LEU A 311 -4.47 -11.47 3.76
CA LEU A 311 -4.48 -10.01 3.60
C LEU A 311 -5.84 -9.34 3.86
N GLY A 312 -6.93 -10.10 3.88
CA GLY A 312 -8.30 -9.60 3.92
C GLY A 312 -9.28 -10.53 4.63
N LYS A 313 -10.56 -10.41 4.25
CA LYS A 313 -11.71 -11.09 4.86
C LYS A 313 -12.65 -11.63 3.79
N ASN A 314 -13.23 -12.81 4.03
CA ASN A 314 -14.33 -13.30 3.20
C ASN A 314 -15.62 -12.65 3.72
N VAL A 315 -16.28 -11.84 2.90
CA VAL A 315 -17.49 -11.10 3.28
C VAL A 315 -18.61 -11.35 2.29
N PHE A 316 -19.86 -11.32 2.75
CA PHE A 316 -21.01 -11.46 1.88
C PHE A 316 -21.20 -10.21 1.03
N VAL A 317 -21.16 -10.40 -0.27
CA VAL A 317 -21.24 -9.34 -1.28
C VAL A 317 -22.49 -9.54 -2.13
N ALA A 318 -23.21 -8.46 -2.39
CA ALA A 318 -24.25 -8.40 -3.41
C ALA A 318 -23.86 -7.43 -4.54
N TYR A 319 -24.12 -7.81 -5.79
CA TYR A 319 -23.93 -6.95 -6.96
C TYR A 319 -25.25 -6.36 -7.44
N MET A 320 -25.64 -5.22 -6.87
CA MET A 320 -26.86 -4.50 -7.23
C MET A 320 -26.68 -2.99 -7.01
N PRO A 321 -27.37 -2.11 -7.76
CA PRO A 321 -27.38 -0.68 -7.43
C PRO A 321 -28.14 -0.42 -6.11
N TRP A 322 -27.72 0.60 -5.37
CA TRP A 322 -28.38 0.99 -4.12
C TRP A 322 -28.43 2.52 -3.96
N GLU A 323 -29.54 3.15 -4.34
CA GLU A 323 -29.85 4.58 -4.13
C GLU A 323 -28.73 5.57 -4.51
N GLY A 324 -27.83 5.19 -5.43
CA GLY A 324 -26.64 5.97 -5.77
C GLY A 324 -25.51 5.94 -4.74
N TYR A 325 -25.68 5.30 -3.57
CA TYR A 325 -24.60 5.16 -2.58
C TYR A 325 -23.46 4.27 -3.08
N ASN A 326 -23.69 3.41 -4.06
CA ASN A 326 -22.64 2.66 -4.76
C ASN A 326 -22.40 3.16 -6.18
N PHE A 327 -22.68 4.43 -6.46
CA PHE A 327 -22.36 5.04 -7.76
C PHE A 327 -20.85 4.97 -8.07
N GLU A 328 -20.50 4.64 -9.31
CA GLU A 328 -19.11 4.47 -9.77
C GLU A 328 -18.31 3.46 -8.91
N ASP A 329 -17.31 3.96 -8.17
CA ASP A 329 -16.45 3.18 -7.27
C ASP A 329 -16.87 3.29 -5.81
N ALA A 330 -18.04 3.85 -5.51
CA ALA A 330 -18.54 3.89 -4.15
C ALA A 330 -19.01 2.50 -3.70
N VAL A 331 -18.79 2.17 -2.42
CA VAL A 331 -19.20 0.90 -1.83
C VAL A 331 -20.01 1.17 -0.58
N LEU A 332 -21.18 0.54 -0.53
CA LEU A 332 -22.04 0.52 0.63
C LEU A 332 -21.62 -0.63 1.54
N ILE A 333 -21.55 -0.39 2.85
CA ILE A 333 -21.18 -1.43 3.81
C ILE A 333 -22.19 -1.54 4.95
N SER A 334 -22.31 -2.73 5.52
CA SER A 334 -23.10 -2.99 6.72
C SER A 334 -22.39 -2.53 7.98
N GLU A 335 -23.13 -1.96 8.93
CA GLU A 335 -22.69 -1.63 10.29
C GLU A 335 -22.09 -2.84 11.02
N ARG A 336 -22.50 -4.05 10.65
CA ARG A 336 -21.92 -5.30 11.16
C ARG A 336 -20.39 -5.32 11.06
N LEU A 337 -19.85 -4.86 9.94
CA LEU A 337 -18.40 -4.85 9.68
C LEU A 337 -17.62 -3.97 10.65
N VAL A 338 -18.27 -2.92 11.18
CA VAL A 338 -17.70 -2.02 12.19
C VAL A 338 -17.85 -2.64 13.58
N TYR A 339 -19.07 -3.03 13.95
CA TYR A 339 -19.39 -3.53 15.28
C TYR A 339 -18.64 -4.84 15.62
N GLU A 340 -18.46 -5.75 14.66
CA GLU A 340 -17.75 -7.02 14.86
C GLU A 340 -16.22 -6.92 14.66
N ASP A 341 -15.69 -5.70 14.48
CA ASP A 341 -14.25 -5.44 14.29
C ASP A 341 -13.63 -6.21 13.11
N ILE A 342 -14.41 -6.48 12.04
CA ILE A 342 -14.00 -7.35 10.93
C ILE A 342 -12.83 -6.72 10.14
N PHE A 343 -12.95 -5.43 9.83
CA PHE A 343 -11.93 -4.66 9.10
C PHE A 343 -11.16 -3.68 10.00
N THR A 344 -10.83 -4.12 11.20
CA THR A 344 -10.03 -3.34 12.15
C THR A 344 -8.54 -3.63 12.00
N SER A 345 -7.71 -2.58 11.95
CA SER A 345 -6.25 -2.67 11.86
C SER A 345 -5.55 -1.92 12.99
N PHE A 346 -4.35 -2.36 13.34
CA PHE A 346 -3.50 -1.69 14.33
C PHE A 346 -2.35 -0.94 13.68
N HIS A 347 -2.20 0.33 14.06
CA HIS A 347 -1.14 1.19 13.57
C HIS A 347 -0.28 1.69 14.72
N ILE A 348 1.04 1.68 14.55
CA ILE A 348 1.98 2.18 15.55
C ILE A 348 2.61 3.45 14.99
N ARG A 349 2.30 4.59 15.59
CA ARG A 349 2.90 5.89 15.23
C ARG A 349 4.06 6.20 16.17
N LYS A 350 5.15 6.67 15.58
CA LYS A 350 6.34 7.14 16.30
C LYS A 350 6.33 8.66 16.32
N TYR A 351 6.37 9.24 17.52
CA TYR A 351 6.57 10.66 17.75
C TYR A 351 7.96 10.85 18.37
N GLU A 352 8.71 11.85 17.89
CA GLU A 352 10.09 12.09 18.30
C GLU A 352 10.30 13.58 18.58
N ILE A 353 10.93 13.87 19.70
CA ILE A 353 11.40 15.21 20.06
C ILE A 353 12.85 15.13 20.51
N GLN A 354 13.62 16.16 20.18
CA GLN A 354 15.02 16.29 20.54
C GLN A 354 15.22 17.57 21.35
N THR A 355 16.12 17.52 22.32
CA THR A 355 16.59 18.69 23.04
C THR A 355 17.82 19.27 22.35
N GLN A 356 17.85 20.58 22.23
CA GLN A 356 18.98 21.31 21.64
C GLN A 356 19.53 22.34 22.63
N ALA A 357 20.83 22.61 22.52
CA ALA A 357 21.42 23.76 23.20
C ALA A 357 21.17 25.01 22.35
N THR A 358 20.39 25.94 22.89
CA THR A 358 20.22 27.26 22.26
C THR A 358 21.29 28.21 22.78
N SER A 359 21.49 29.35 22.10
CA SER A 359 22.37 30.42 22.60
C SER A 359 21.95 30.96 23.97
N GLN A 360 20.70 30.73 24.37
CA GLN A 360 20.10 31.18 25.64
C GLN A 360 20.14 30.11 26.75
N GLY A 361 20.69 28.93 26.45
CA GLY A 361 20.78 27.82 27.38
C GLY A 361 20.22 26.52 26.81
N PRO A 362 20.43 25.40 27.53
CA PRO A 362 19.92 24.10 27.13
C PRO A 362 18.41 24.01 27.32
N GLU A 363 17.72 23.41 26.34
CA GLU A 363 16.32 23.00 26.52
C GLU A 363 16.21 21.92 27.60
N ARG A 364 15.17 22.01 28.44
CA ARG A 364 14.94 21.08 29.56
C ARG A 364 13.66 20.30 29.35
N ILE A 365 13.70 19.01 29.68
CA ILE A 365 12.52 18.14 29.75
C ILE A 365 12.03 18.17 31.20
N THR A 366 10.76 18.51 31.40
CA THR A 366 10.15 18.63 32.74
C THR A 366 8.63 18.47 32.67
N ASN A 367 8.02 18.05 33.78
CA ASN A 367 6.56 18.04 33.96
C ASN A 367 6.03 19.38 34.48
N GLU A 368 6.89 20.21 35.07
CA GLU A 368 6.54 21.55 35.58
C GLU A 368 6.54 22.56 34.43
N ILE A 369 5.42 22.63 33.72
CA ILE A 369 5.25 23.56 32.60
C ILE A 369 4.31 24.68 33.03
N PRO A 370 4.77 25.94 33.05
CA PRO A 370 3.95 27.06 33.49
C PRO A 370 2.79 27.32 32.53
N HIS A 371 1.67 27.84 33.05
CA HIS A 371 0.48 28.27 32.31
C HIS A 371 -0.33 27.16 31.60
N LEU A 372 -0.03 25.88 31.83
CA LEU A 372 -0.85 24.77 31.36
C LEU A 372 -1.78 24.25 32.45
N GLU A 373 -2.96 23.80 32.02
CA GLU A 373 -3.91 23.13 32.89
C GLU A 373 -3.38 21.77 33.35
N ALA A 374 -3.64 21.43 34.63
CA ALA A 374 -3.26 20.14 35.21
C ALA A 374 -3.82 18.94 34.43
N HIS A 375 -4.95 19.10 33.76
CA HIS A 375 -5.57 18.07 32.92
C HIS A 375 -4.64 17.59 31.79
N LEU A 376 -3.92 18.50 31.13
CA LEU A 376 -3.01 18.18 30.02
C LEU A 376 -1.73 17.49 30.49
N LEU A 377 -1.37 17.67 31.77
CA LEU A 377 -0.17 17.13 32.40
C LEU A 377 -0.41 15.77 33.08
N ARG A 378 -1.67 15.34 33.23
CA ARG A 378 -2.07 14.13 33.97
C ARG A 378 -1.35 12.84 33.52
N ASN A 379 -0.96 12.79 32.25
CA ASN A 379 -0.38 11.61 31.62
C ASN A 379 1.15 11.59 31.72
N LEU A 380 1.78 12.66 32.21
CA LEU A 380 3.23 12.79 32.34
C LEU A 380 3.74 12.19 33.66
N ASP A 381 4.92 11.60 33.60
CA ASP A 381 5.68 11.14 34.75
C ASP A 381 6.40 12.31 35.47
N LYS A 382 7.17 11.99 36.51
CA LYS A 382 7.98 12.98 37.25
C LYS A 382 9.04 13.67 36.41
N ASN A 383 9.44 13.08 35.28
CA ASN A 383 10.44 13.65 34.38
C ASN A 383 9.81 14.52 33.29
N GLY A 384 8.48 14.51 33.12
CA GLY A 384 7.80 15.20 32.02
C GLY A 384 7.64 14.35 30.76
N ILE A 385 7.66 13.03 30.88
CA ILE A 385 7.48 12.09 29.77
C ILE A 385 6.20 11.30 29.99
N VAL A 386 5.43 11.06 28.93
CA VAL A 386 4.18 10.30 29.03
C VAL A 386 4.39 8.89 29.61
N MET A 387 3.54 8.50 30.55
CA MET A 387 3.60 7.19 31.21
C MET A 387 3.20 6.06 30.25
N LEU A 388 3.90 4.92 30.32
CA LEU A 388 3.57 3.72 29.57
C LEU A 388 2.16 3.24 29.89
N GLY A 389 1.42 2.82 28.86
CA GLY A 389 0.04 2.33 29.01
C GLY A 389 -1.03 3.44 29.10
N SER A 390 -0.64 4.72 29.16
CA SER A 390 -1.59 5.85 29.17
C SER A 390 -2.40 5.91 27.88
N TRP A 391 -3.67 6.28 28.02
CA TRP A 391 -4.52 6.66 26.89
C TRP A 391 -4.31 8.14 26.61
N VAL A 392 -3.99 8.47 25.36
CA VAL A 392 -3.70 9.85 24.93
C VAL A 392 -4.58 10.26 23.76
N GLU A 393 -5.04 11.50 23.81
CA GLU A 393 -5.92 12.09 22.81
C GLU A 393 -5.28 13.34 22.18
N THR A 394 -5.93 13.86 21.14
CA THR A 394 -5.44 15.03 20.41
C THR A 394 -5.24 16.21 21.37
N GLY A 395 -4.06 16.83 21.34
CA GLY A 395 -3.71 17.95 22.21
C GLY A 395 -3.00 17.55 23.51
N ASP A 396 -3.08 16.29 23.94
CA ASP A 396 -2.35 15.80 25.11
C ASP A 396 -0.83 15.95 24.93
N ILE A 397 -0.14 16.26 26.03
CA ILE A 397 1.31 16.42 26.04
C ILE A 397 1.96 15.04 26.18
N LEU A 398 2.78 14.69 25.20
CA LEU A 398 3.57 13.45 25.20
C LEU A 398 4.92 13.64 25.90
N VAL A 399 5.53 14.80 25.71
CA VAL A 399 6.81 15.17 26.32
C VAL A 399 6.78 16.66 26.64
N GLY A 400 6.94 16.98 27.92
CA GLY A 400 7.11 18.35 28.39
C GLY A 400 8.50 18.87 28.06
N LYS A 401 8.56 19.99 27.33
CA LYS A 401 9.82 20.63 26.95
C LYS A 401 9.74 22.14 27.12
N LEU A 402 10.75 22.69 27.76
CA LEU A 402 10.93 24.12 27.97
C LEU A 402 12.17 24.62 27.24
N THR A 403 12.00 25.66 26.45
CA THR A 403 13.11 26.39 25.82
C THR A 403 13.37 27.67 26.62
N PRO A 404 14.59 27.92 27.11
CA PRO A 404 14.91 29.14 27.85
C PRO A 404 14.79 30.36 26.94
N GLN A 405 14.22 31.45 27.45
CA GLN A 405 14.07 32.72 26.75
C GLN A 405 14.60 33.85 27.63
N ILE A 406 15.39 34.79 27.08
CA ILE A 406 15.82 35.96 27.84
C ILE A 406 14.58 36.79 28.16
N ALA A 407 14.31 36.98 29.45
CA ALA A 407 13.41 38.01 29.94
C ALA A 407 14.05 39.39 29.77
N LYS A 408 14.11 39.90 28.53
CA LYS A 408 14.33 41.32 28.29
C LYS A 408 12.95 41.95 28.19
N GLU A 409 12.57 42.77 29.17
CA GLU A 409 11.32 43.54 29.14
C GLU A 409 11.17 44.26 27.79
N SER A 410 12.26 44.78 27.23
CA SER A 410 12.33 45.45 25.91
C SER A 410 11.82 44.64 24.71
N SER A 411 11.75 43.31 24.81
CA SER A 411 11.31 42.43 23.71
C SER A 411 9.79 42.27 23.61
N TYR A 412 9.06 42.59 24.68
CA TYR A 412 7.60 42.55 24.69
C TYR A 412 7.04 43.87 24.18
N ALA A 413 5.99 43.77 23.37
CA ALA A 413 5.21 44.92 22.92
C ALA A 413 4.69 45.69 24.15
N PRO A 414 4.62 47.04 24.11
CA PRO A 414 4.12 47.84 25.23
C PRO A 414 2.74 47.38 25.73
N GLU A 415 1.89 46.92 24.82
CA GLU A 415 0.56 46.38 25.09
C GLU A 415 0.62 45.13 25.98
N ASP A 416 1.51 44.17 25.65
CA ASP A 416 1.71 42.95 26.44
C ASP A 416 2.23 43.26 27.85
N ARG A 417 3.05 44.30 28.01
CA ARG A 417 3.55 44.72 29.32
C ARG A 417 2.44 45.28 30.19
N LEU A 418 1.59 46.14 29.62
CA LEU A 418 0.44 46.70 30.31
C LEU A 418 -0.52 45.58 30.74
N LEU A 419 -0.82 44.65 29.84
CA LEU A 419 -1.72 43.52 30.09
C LEU A 419 -1.22 42.64 31.24
N ARG A 420 0.09 42.37 31.29
CA ARG A 420 0.72 41.64 32.40
C ARG A 420 0.72 42.41 33.71
N ALA A 421 0.93 43.73 33.67
CA ALA A 421 0.89 44.58 34.86
C ALA A 421 -0.53 44.61 35.47
N ILE A 422 -1.57 44.66 34.64
CA ILE A 422 -2.97 44.61 35.07
C ILE A 422 -3.33 43.23 35.65
N LEU A 423 -2.91 42.14 35.00
CA LEU A 423 -3.26 40.77 35.41
C LEU A 423 -2.31 40.18 36.47
N GLY A 424 -1.24 40.87 36.86
CA GLY A 424 -0.25 40.38 37.82
C GLY A 424 0.52 39.12 37.35
N ILE A 425 0.61 38.89 36.04
CA ILE A 425 1.24 37.67 35.49
C ILE A 425 2.77 37.83 35.50
N GLN A 426 3.45 37.00 36.29
CA GLN A 426 4.92 36.96 36.33
C GLN A 426 5.52 36.56 34.97
N VAL A 427 6.68 37.14 34.65
CA VAL A 427 7.38 36.85 33.40
C VAL A 427 7.99 35.45 33.46
N SER A 428 7.48 34.52 32.64
CA SER A 428 8.11 33.21 32.49
C SER A 428 9.49 33.35 31.82
N THR A 429 10.51 32.75 32.42
CA THR A 429 11.88 32.69 31.88
C THR A 429 12.04 31.62 30.79
N SER A 430 10.98 30.88 30.50
CA SER A 430 10.96 29.79 29.55
C SER A 430 9.67 29.77 28.72
N LYS A 431 9.81 29.32 27.47
CA LYS A 431 8.72 29.13 26.52
C LYS A 431 8.40 27.64 26.41
N GLU A 432 7.11 27.32 26.38
CA GLU A 432 6.62 25.97 26.11
C GLU A 432 6.95 25.54 24.67
N THR A 433 7.67 24.42 24.52
CA THR A 433 7.97 23.78 23.23
C THR A 433 7.71 22.27 23.28
N CYS A 434 6.67 21.88 24.01
CA CYS A 434 6.29 20.50 24.27
C CYS A 434 5.90 19.72 23.00
N LEU A 435 6.09 18.40 23.05
CA LEU A 435 5.56 17.49 22.04
C LEU A 435 4.09 17.20 22.36
N LYS A 436 3.17 17.78 21.59
CA LYS A 436 1.72 17.50 21.70
C LYS A 436 1.29 16.46 20.67
N LEU A 437 0.29 15.65 21.00
CA LEU A 437 -0.29 14.73 20.04
C LEU A 437 -1.05 15.54 18.97
N PRO A 438 -0.72 15.38 17.67
CA PRO A 438 -1.35 16.17 16.61
C PRO A 438 -2.81 15.77 16.38
N ILE A 439 -3.53 16.64 15.67
CA ILE A 439 -4.95 16.49 15.33
C ILE A 439 -5.21 15.13 14.66
N GLY A 440 -6.26 14.45 15.13
CA GLY A 440 -6.66 13.11 14.65
C GLY A 440 -5.84 11.97 15.26
N GLY A 441 -4.88 12.28 16.14
CA GLY A 441 -4.18 11.27 16.94
C GLY A 441 -5.01 10.87 18.16
N ARG A 442 -5.17 9.56 18.35
CA ARG A 442 -5.58 8.94 19.63
C ARG A 442 -4.98 7.56 19.75
N GLY A 443 -4.78 7.07 20.96
CA GLY A 443 -4.35 5.68 21.18
C GLY A 443 -3.66 5.46 22.52
N ARG A 444 -3.04 4.28 22.64
CA ARG A 444 -2.35 3.86 23.86
C ARG A 444 -0.85 3.92 23.69
N VAL A 445 -0.14 4.47 24.68
CA VAL A 445 1.32 4.49 24.70
C VAL A 445 1.84 3.07 24.97
N ILE A 446 2.62 2.51 24.04
CA ILE A 446 3.15 1.13 24.14
C ILE A 446 4.62 1.08 24.51
N ASP A 447 5.42 2.05 24.08
CA ASP A 447 6.86 2.08 24.29
C ASP A 447 7.34 3.54 24.31
N VAL A 448 8.29 3.82 25.19
CA VAL A 448 8.92 5.13 25.35
C VAL A 448 10.42 4.90 25.48
N ARG A 449 11.18 5.47 24.54
CA ARG A 449 12.64 5.33 24.51
C ARG A 449 13.29 6.68 24.71
N TRP A 450 14.05 6.79 25.79
CA TRP A 450 14.90 7.94 26.07
C TRP A 450 16.34 7.60 25.69
N ILE A 451 16.82 8.23 24.63
CA ILE A 451 18.17 8.01 24.11
C ILE A 451 19.02 9.23 24.45
N ARG A 452 20.00 9.04 25.32
CA ARG A 452 21.03 10.03 25.62
C ARG A 452 22.30 9.68 24.85
N LYS A 453 22.71 10.52 23.91
CA LYS A 453 23.99 10.34 23.23
C LYS A 453 25.10 10.81 24.17
N ARG A 454 25.97 9.92 24.65
CA ARG A 454 27.21 10.33 25.32
C ARG A 454 28.22 10.73 24.24
N GLY A 455 28.35 12.03 23.99
CA GLY A 455 29.48 12.60 23.25
C GLY A 455 30.42 13.34 24.19
N GLY A 456 31.68 13.53 23.79
CA GLY A 456 32.69 14.29 24.55
C GLY A 456 32.45 15.81 24.60
N SER A 457 31.27 16.30 24.19
CA SER A 457 30.87 17.72 24.26
C SER A 457 30.20 18.06 25.59
N SER A 458 30.23 19.34 25.97
CA SER A 458 29.63 19.87 27.21
C SER A 458 28.10 19.70 27.29
N TYR A 459 27.42 19.46 26.16
CA TYR A 459 25.99 19.18 26.09
C TYR A 459 25.72 17.91 25.28
N ASN A 460 24.89 17.02 25.85
CA ASN A 460 24.48 15.77 25.23
C ASN A 460 23.02 15.88 24.78
N PRO A 461 22.74 15.92 23.46
CA PRO A 461 21.37 16.00 22.98
C PRO A 461 20.60 14.74 23.39
N GLU A 462 19.45 14.96 23.99
CA GLU A 462 18.53 13.91 24.37
C GLU A 462 17.47 13.74 23.29
N THR A 463 17.17 12.50 22.96
CA THR A 463 16.12 12.16 21.99
C THR A 463 15.11 11.27 22.67
N ILE A 464 13.86 11.74 22.75
CA ILE A 464 12.75 10.95 23.29
C ILE A 464 11.87 10.50 22.13
N ARG A 465 11.58 9.20 22.11
CA ARG A 465 10.69 8.56 21.14
C ARG A 465 9.52 7.94 21.86
N VAL A 466 8.32 8.34 21.48
CA VAL A 466 7.07 7.81 22.02
C VAL A 466 6.38 7.01 20.92
N TYR A 467 6.01 5.77 21.22
CA TYR A 467 5.29 4.88 20.32
C TYR A 467 3.85 4.73 20.81
N ILE A 468 2.90 5.07 19.94
CA ILE A 468 1.47 5.05 20.24
C ILE A 468 0.79 4.05 19.31
N LEU A 469 0.11 3.08 19.90
CA LEU A 469 -0.73 2.12 19.22
C LEU A 469 -2.14 2.70 19.01
N GLN A 470 -2.58 2.72 17.76
CA GLN A 470 -3.88 3.22 17.33
C GLN A 470 -4.70 2.06 16.77
N LYS A 471 -5.89 1.83 17.33
CA LYS A 471 -6.92 0.96 16.75
C LYS A 471 -7.65 1.75 15.65
N ARG A 472 -7.70 1.20 14.44
CA ARG A 472 -8.37 1.82 13.29
C ARG A 472 -9.43 0.90 12.71
N GLU A 473 -10.67 1.19 13.06
CA GLU A 473 -11.87 0.56 12.50
C GLU A 473 -12.09 1.02 11.05
N ILE A 474 -13.00 0.34 10.35
CA ILE A 474 -13.42 0.72 9.00
C ILE A 474 -14.42 1.87 9.07
N LYS A 475 -14.32 2.85 8.16
CA LYS A 475 -15.16 4.05 8.19
C LYS A 475 -15.39 4.64 6.81
N VAL A 476 -16.38 5.52 6.71
CA VAL A 476 -16.67 6.28 5.50
C VAL A 476 -15.43 7.03 5.03
N GLY A 477 -15.12 6.91 3.74
CA GLY A 477 -13.91 7.46 3.10
C GLY A 477 -12.70 6.52 3.07
N ASP A 478 -12.70 5.43 3.84
CA ASP A 478 -11.68 4.39 3.71
C ASP A 478 -11.83 3.63 2.38
N LYS A 479 -10.72 3.08 1.91
CA LYS A 479 -10.66 2.34 0.64
C LYS A 479 -10.56 0.84 0.86
N VAL A 480 -11.43 0.11 0.18
CA VAL A 480 -11.43 -1.34 0.08
C VAL A 480 -11.16 -1.78 -1.36
N ALA A 481 -10.69 -3.00 -1.54
CA ALA A 481 -10.47 -3.58 -2.87
C ALA A 481 -10.61 -5.11 -2.83
N GLY A 482 -11.08 -5.70 -3.92
CA GLY A 482 -10.96 -7.14 -4.15
C GLY A 482 -9.65 -7.49 -4.86
N ARG A 483 -9.47 -8.78 -5.17
CA ARG A 483 -8.27 -9.29 -5.86
C ARG A 483 -8.32 -9.19 -7.38
N HIS A 484 -9.40 -8.63 -7.93
CA HIS A 484 -9.68 -8.55 -9.37
C HIS A 484 -9.67 -7.10 -9.90
N GLY A 485 -9.10 -6.16 -9.13
CA GLY A 485 -8.90 -4.78 -9.57
C GLY A 485 -10.15 -3.92 -9.41
N ASN A 486 -11.18 -4.48 -8.76
CA ASN A 486 -12.30 -3.75 -8.19
C ASN A 486 -11.83 -3.03 -6.92
N LYS A 487 -12.10 -1.74 -6.86
CA LYS A 487 -11.65 -0.84 -5.81
C LYS A 487 -12.80 0.06 -5.49
N GLY A 488 -13.01 0.31 -4.22
CA GLY A 488 -14.05 1.25 -3.83
C GLY A 488 -13.78 2.03 -2.57
N ILE A 489 -14.44 3.18 -2.51
CA ILE A 489 -14.43 4.06 -1.34
C ILE A 489 -15.75 3.86 -0.62
N ILE A 490 -15.67 3.67 0.69
CA ILE A 490 -16.86 3.48 1.50
C ILE A 490 -17.63 4.79 1.56
N SER A 491 -18.86 4.78 1.07
CA SER A 491 -19.71 5.97 0.97
C SER A 491 -20.68 6.10 2.15
N LYS A 492 -21.29 4.98 2.55
CA LYS A 492 -22.26 4.93 3.64
C LYS A 492 -22.16 3.59 4.38
N ILE A 493 -22.38 3.66 5.69
CA ILE A 493 -22.52 2.51 6.58
C ILE A 493 -24.01 2.42 6.90
N LEU A 494 -24.67 1.35 6.46
CA LEU A 494 -26.09 1.14 6.76
C LEU A 494 -26.29 0.30 8.02
N PRO A 495 -27.34 0.58 8.81
CA PRO A 495 -27.77 -0.31 9.88
C PRO A 495 -28.06 -1.71 9.36
N ARG A 496 -27.85 -2.73 10.20
CA ARG A 496 -27.99 -4.14 9.80
C ARG A 496 -29.40 -4.48 9.30
N GLN A 497 -30.43 -3.87 9.90
CA GLN A 497 -31.82 -4.09 9.57
C GLN A 497 -32.22 -3.52 8.20
N ASP A 498 -31.51 -2.49 7.71
CA ASP A 498 -31.82 -1.86 6.43
C ASP A 498 -31.06 -2.50 5.26
N MET A 499 -30.09 -3.38 5.56
CA MET A 499 -29.31 -4.07 4.54
C MET A 499 -30.16 -5.13 3.84
N PRO A 500 -29.98 -5.34 2.53
CA PRO A 500 -30.53 -6.49 1.84
C PRO A 500 -30.14 -7.78 2.55
N TYR A 501 -31.07 -8.71 2.66
CA TYR A 501 -30.83 -9.97 3.33
C TYR A 501 -31.20 -11.18 2.46
N LEU A 502 -30.53 -12.28 2.78
CA LEU A 502 -30.64 -13.57 2.12
C LEU A 502 -31.91 -14.30 2.55
N GLN A 503 -32.29 -15.35 1.84
CA GLN A 503 -33.48 -16.14 2.18
C GLN A 503 -33.39 -16.85 3.54
N ASP A 504 -32.18 -16.98 4.10
CA ASP A 504 -31.95 -17.51 5.45
C ASP A 504 -31.93 -16.42 6.54
N GLY A 505 -32.30 -15.18 6.21
CA GLY A 505 -32.36 -14.04 7.13
C GLY A 505 -31.03 -13.32 7.38
N ARG A 506 -29.91 -13.80 6.80
CA ARG A 506 -28.61 -13.13 7.00
C ARG A 506 -28.49 -11.88 6.12
N PRO A 507 -28.15 -10.70 6.68
CA PRO A 507 -27.89 -9.51 5.87
C PRO A 507 -26.57 -9.61 5.12
N VAL A 508 -26.49 -8.95 3.96
CA VAL A 508 -25.24 -8.83 3.20
C VAL A 508 -24.27 -7.85 3.88
N ASP A 509 -22.97 -8.05 3.69
CA ASP A 509 -21.95 -7.22 4.35
C ASP A 509 -21.54 -6.01 3.48
N MET A 510 -21.49 -6.16 2.15
CA MET A 510 -21.16 -5.10 1.20
C MET A 510 -22.03 -5.17 -0.06
N VAL A 511 -22.33 -4.01 -0.64
CA VAL A 511 -23.04 -3.92 -1.93
C VAL A 511 -22.18 -3.21 -2.95
N PHE A 512 -21.82 -3.92 -4.02
CA PHE A 512 -21.07 -3.39 -5.15
C PHE A 512 -21.99 -3.08 -6.32
N ASN A 513 -21.61 -2.09 -7.11
CA ASN A 513 -22.33 -1.76 -8.33
C ASN A 513 -21.97 -2.73 -9.47
N PRO A 514 -22.96 -3.41 -10.09
CA PRO A 514 -22.70 -4.37 -11.16
C PRO A 514 -22.13 -3.71 -12.43
N LEU A 515 -22.40 -2.42 -12.68
CA LEU A 515 -21.92 -1.71 -13.88
C LEU A 515 -20.39 -1.61 -13.96
N GLY A 516 -19.72 -1.74 -12.83
CA GLY A 516 -18.25 -1.76 -12.76
C GLY A 516 -17.62 -3.03 -13.34
N VAL A 517 -18.35 -4.13 -13.50
CA VAL A 517 -17.77 -5.40 -13.99
C VAL A 517 -17.62 -5.42 -15.52
N PRO A 518 -18.68 -5.15 -16.32
CA PRO A 518 -18.57 -5.21 -17.79
C PRO A 518 -17.61 -4.18 -18.35
N SER A 519 -17.64 -2.95 -17.83
CA SER A 519 -16.78 -1.85 -18.27
C SER A 519 -15.28 -2.09 -18.01
N ARG A 520 -14.96 -3.01 -17.10
CA ARG A 520 -13.59 -3.30 -16.64
C ARG A 520 -13.11 -4.69 -17.01
N MET A 521 -14.00 -5.53 -17.55
CA MET A 521 -13.71 -6.89 -18.00
C MET A 521 -12.96 -7.71 -16.94
N ASN A 522 -13.41 -7.66 -15.69
CA ASN A 522 -12.85 -8.40 -14.56
C ASN A 522 -13.87 -9.38 -13.99
N VAL A 523 -14.32 -10.30 -14.85
CA VAL A 523 -15.39 -11.27 -14.56
C VAL A 523 -14.96 -12.29 -13.51
N GLY A 524 -13.65 -12.52 -13.34
CA GLY A 524 -13.11 -13.43 -12.31
C GLY A 524 -13.63 -13.15 -10.90
N GLN A 525 -13.99 -11.90 -10.58
CA GLN A 525 -14.54 -11.54 -9.26
C GLN A 525 -15.93 -12.16 -9.00
N ILE A 526 -16.71 -12.41 -10.06
CA ILE A 526 -18.01 -13.06 -9.98
C ILE A 526 -17.81 -14.54 -9.66
N PHE A 527 -16.88 -15.21 -10.35
CA PHE A 527 -16.53 -16.60 -10.06
C PHE A 527 -15.98 -16.77 -8.64
N GLU A 528 -15.11 -15.86 -8.19
CA GLU A 528 -14.63 -15.85 -6.80
C GLU A 528 -15.78 -15.72 -5.80
N CYS A 529 -16.70 -14.77 -6.04
CA CYS A 529 -17.87 -14.53 -5.20
C CYS A 529 -18.76 -15.77 -5.07
N SER A 530 -19.14 -16.37 -6.21
CA SER A 530 -20.03 -17.52 -6.27
C SER A 530 -19.37 -18.80 -5.73
N LEU A 531 -18.10 -19.04 -6.00
CA LEU A 531 -17.40 -20.19 -5.41
C LEU A 531 -17.19 -20.01 -3.90
N GLY A 532 -16.99 -18.77 -3.46
CA GLY A 532 -16.81 -18.45 -2.05
C GLY A 532 -18.04 -18.77 -1.19
N ILE A 533 -19.25 -18.61 -1.72
CA ILE A 533 -20.47 -19.02 -0.98
C ILE A 533 -20.58 -20.54 -0.89
N ALA A 534 -20.31 -21.28 -1.96
CA ALA A 534 -20.25 -22.74 -1.95
C ALA A 534 -19.24 -23.24 -0.91
N GLY A 535 -17.99 -22.75 -0.96
CA GLY A 535 -16.95 -23.14 0.00
C GLY A 535 -17.25 -22.73 1.44
N GLY A 536 -17.91 -21.59 1.62
CA GLY A 536 -18.34 -21.14 2.94
C GLY A 536 -19.50 -21.94 3.54
N LEU A 537 -20.24 -22.70 2.75
CA LEU A 537 -21.33 -23.57 3.19
C LEU A 537 -20.88 -25.03 3.35
N LEU A 538 -19.98 -25.49 2.47
CA LEU A 538 -19.39 -26.82 2.48
C LEU A 538 -18.15 -26.92 3.41
N ASP A 539 -17.72 -25.81 4.01
CA ASP A 539 -16.45 -25.68 4.77
C ASP A 539 -15.20 -26.10 3.98
N THR A 540 -15.23 -25.90 2.66
CA THR A 540 -14.16 -26.24 1.73
C THR A 540 -13.41 -25.00 1.27
N HIS A 541 -12.08 -25.13 1.21
CA HIS A 541 -11.19 -24.12 0.64
C HIS A 541 -10.69 -24.60 -0.72
N TYR A 542 -10.91 -23.80 -1.76
CA TYR A 542 -10.53 -24.11 -3.13
C TYR A 542 -9.17 -23.49 -3.47
N ARG A 543 -8.38 -24.21 -4.28
CA ARG A 543 -7.10 -23.73 -4.82
C ARG A 543 -7.13 -23.85 -6.34
N ILE A 544 -7.28 -22.72 -7.00
CA ILE A 544 -7.50 -22.62 -8.45
C ILE A 544 -6.20 -22.24 -9.11
N ALA A 545 -5.72 -23.12 -9.98
CA ALA A 545 -4.57 -22.81 -10.80
C ALA A 545 -4.97 -21.75 -11.85
N PRO A 546 -4.16 -20.70 -12.05
CA PRO A 546 -4.37 -19.75 -13.14
C PRO A 546 -4.47 -20.43 -14.50
N PHE A 547 -5.27 -19.85 -15.39
CA PHE A 547 -5.54 -20.35 -16.74
C PHE A 547 -6.11 -21.77 -16.74
N ASP A 548 -7.14 -22.03 -15.93
CA ASP A 548 -7.81 -23.34 -15.82
C ASP A 548 -8.58 -23.73 -17.08
N GLU A 549 -9.05 -22.76 -17.87
CA GLU A 549 -9.74 -22.98 -19.16
C GLU A 549 -8.89 -23.76 -20.19
N ARG A 550 -7.58 -23.87 -19.95
CA ARG A 550 -6.70 -24.75 -20.72
C ARG A 550 -7.11 -26.23 -20.67
N TYR A 551 -7.82 -26.65 -19.63
CA TYR A 551 -8.19 -28.04 -19.39
C TYR A 551 -9.51 -28.37 -20.08
N GLU A 552 -10.45 -27.43 -20.03
CA GLU A 552 -11.78 -27.58 -20.60
C GLU A 552 -12.37 -26.20 -20.90
N GLN A 553 -13.12 -26.10 -22.00
CA GLN A 553 -13.88 -24.89 -22.29
C GLN A 553 -14.93 -24.63 -21.19
N GLU A 554 -14.97 -23.39 -20.72
CA GLU A 554 -15.79 -22.94 -19.58
C GLU A 554 -15.51 -23.72 -18.27
N ALA A 555 -14.29 -24.23 -18.08
CA ALA A 555 -13.90 -24.98 -16.87
C ALA A 555 -14.28 -24.26 -15.57
N SER A 556 -13.98 -22.96 -15.47
CA SER A 556 -14.29 -22.15 -14.29
C SER A 556 -15.79 -22.12 -14.00
N ARG A 557 -16.62 -21.94 -15.04
CA ARG A 557 -18.08 -21.90 -14.90
C ARG A 557 -18.64 -23.26 -14.47
N LYS A 558 -18.18 -24.34 -15.10
CA LYS A 558 -18.59 -25.71 -14.77
C LYS A 558 -18.29 -26.04 -13.31
N LEU A 559 -17.07 -25.74 -12.87
CA LEU A 559 -16.64 -25.91 -11.47
C LEU A 559 -17.53 -25.11 -10.51
N VAL A 560 -17.72 -23.81 -10.78
CA VAL A 560 -18.49 -22.95 -9.87
C VAL A 560 -19.94 -23.43 -9.76
N PHE A 561 -20.57 -23.77 -10.88
CA PHE A 561 -21.97 -24.20 -10.88
C PHE A 561 -22.16 -25.60 -10.28
N SER A 562 -21.22 -26.53 -10.49
CA SER A 562 -21.29 -27.85 -9.85
C SER A 562 -21.17 -27.74 -8.33
N GLU A 563 -20.24 -26.92 -7.84
CA GLU A 563 -20.04 -26.73 -6.40
C GLU A 563 -21.22 -26.00 -5.74
N LEU A 564 -21.82 -25.02 -6.42
CA LEU A 564 -23.06 -24.38 -5.95
C LEU A 564 -24.23 -25.38 -5.86
N TYR A 565 -24.35 -26.24 -6.87
CA TYR A 565 -25.38 -27.27 -6.89
C TYR A 565 -25.19 -28.31 -5.79
N GLU A 566 -23.94 -28.75 -5.55
CA GLU A 566 -23.60 -29.63 -4.43
C GLU A 566 -23.86 -28.95 -3.08
N ALA A 567 -23.52 -27.68 -2.93
CA ALA A 567 -23.85 -26.91 -1.72
C ALA A 567 -25.36 -26.82 -1.47
N SER A 568 -26.16 -26.61 -2.53
CA SER A 568 -27.63 -26.60 -2.45
C SER A 568 -28.21 -27.95 -2.01
N LYS A 569 -27.59 -29.07 -2.43
CA LYS A 569 -28.01 -30.42 -2.01
C LYS A 569 -27.61 -30.76 -0.58
N GLN A 570 -26.37 -30.46 -0.20
CA GLN A 570 -25.80 -30.89 1.08
C GLN A 570 -26.24 -30.01 2.24
N THR A 571 -26.63 -28.76 1.97
CA THR A 571 -27.08 -27.82 3.01
C THR A 571 -28.58 -27.60 2.95
N ALA A 572 -29.18 -27.15 4.05
CA ALA A 572 -30.60 -26.79 4.13
C ALA A 572 -30.96 -25.49 3.36
N ASN A 573 -30.10 -25.04 2.45
CA ASN A 573 -30.20 -23.77 1.73
C ASN A 573 -30.39 -24.02 0.22
N PRO A 574 -31.59 -24.42 -0.24
CA PRO A 574 -31.84 -24.72 -1.65
C PRO A 574 -31.59 -23.50 -2.56
N TRP A 575 -31.79 -22.30 -2.03
CA TRP A 575 -31.65 -21.00 -2.69
C TRP A 575 -30.24 -20.65 -3.18
N VAL A 576 -29.22 -21.39 -2.74
CA VAL A 576 -27.83 -21.20 -3.16
C VAL A 576 -27.65 -21.53 -4.64
N PHE A 577 -28.51 -22.39 -5.19
CA PHE A 577 -28.52 -22.73 -6.61
C PHE A 577 -29.95 -22.76 -7.13
N GLU A 578 -30.35 -21.72 -7.84
CA GLU A 578 -31.63 -21.65 -8.53
C GLU A 578 -31.45 -22.12 -9.99
N PRO A 579 -32.12 -23.22 -10.43
CA PRO A 579 -31.94 -23.76 -11.79
C PRO A 579 -32.30 -22.77 -12.91
N GLU A 580 -33.27 -21.89 -12.67
CA GLU A 580 -33.68 -20.85 -13.61
C GLU A 580 -32.62 -19.75 -13.77
N PHE A 581 -31.87 -19.46 -12.69
CA PHE A 581 -30.86 -18.41 -12.65
C PHE A 581 -29.57 -18.87 -11.96
N PRO A 582 -28.75 -19.74 -12.60
CA PRO A 582 -27.55 -20.29 -11.98
C PRO A 582 -26.58 -19.20 -11.51
N GLY A 583 -26.22 -19.22 -10.23
CA GLY A 583 -25.29 -18.25 -9.61
C GLY A 583 -25.92 -16.93 -9.18
N LYS A 584 -27.25 -16.80 -9.29
CA LYS A 584 -28.02 -15.69 -8.70
C LYS A 584 -29.01 -16.25 -7.69
N SER A 585 -29.43 -15.40 -6.76
CA SER A 585 -30.47 -15.75 -5.79
C SER A 585 -31.40 -14.57 -5.56
N ILE A 586 -32.64 -14.89 -5.18
CA ILE A 586 -33.59 -13.89 -4.69
C ILE A 586 -33.14 -13.38 -3.32
N ILE A 587 -33.16 -12.06 -3.14
CA ILE A 587 -32.86 -11.36 -1.90
C ILE A 587 -34.01 -10.42 -1.56
N PHE A 588 -34.09 -10.00 -0.29
CA PHE A 588 -35.16 -9.18 0.25
C PHE A 588 -34.65 -7.82 0.69
N ASP A 589 -35.46 -6.78 0.53
CA ASP A 589 -35.17 -5.45 1.08
C ASP A 589 -35.33 -5.49 2.61
N GLY A 590 -34.30 -5.10 3.35
CA GLY A 590 -34.33 -5.02 4.81
C GLY A 590 -35.37 -4.03 5.34
N ARG A 591 -35.73 -3.01 4.55
CA ARG A 591 -36.63 -1.93 4.98
C ARG A 591 -38.10 -2.29 4.85
N THR A 592 -38.47 -2.98 3.76
CA THR A 592 -39.88 -3.34 3.48
C THR A 592 -40.17 -4.81 3.75
N GLY A 593 -39.16 -5.67 3.63
CA GLY A 593 -39.31 -7.12 3.67
C GLY A 593 -39.69 -7.74 2.32
N ASP A 594 -39.92 -6.93 1.28
CA ASP A 594 -40.31 -7.43 -0.03
C ASP A 594 -39.12 -8.01 -0.80
N PRO A 595 -39.32 -9.04 -1.64
CA PRO A 595 -38.28 -9.54 -2.53
C PRO A 595 -37.98 -8.53 -3.66
N PHE A 596 -36.71 -8.44 -4.06
CA PHE A 596 -36.35 -7.68 -5.25
C PHE A 596 -36.89 -8.35 -6.52
N GLU A 597 -37.35 -7.55 -7.49
CA GLU A 597 -37.98 -8.05 -8.74
C GLU A 597 -37.09 -8.99 -9.56
N ARG A 598 -35.76 -8.82 -9.49
CA ARG A 598 -34.80 -9.63 -10.23
C ARG A 598 -33.80 -10.28 -9.28
N PRO A 599 -33.43 -11.56 -9.51
CA PRO A 599 -32.43 -12.22 -8.70
C PRO A 599 -31.05 -11.58 -8.90
N VAL A 600 -30.28 -11.55 -7.81
CA VAL A 600 -29.02 -10.79 -7.72
C VAL A 600 -27.86 -11.76 -7.56
N ILE A 601 -26.70 -11.39 -8.11
CA ILE A 601 -25.46 -12.14 -7.85
C ILE A 601 -25.04 -11.83 -6.42
N ILE A 602 -25.01 -12.88 -5.61
CA ILE A 602 -24.58 -12.85 -4.22
C ILE A 602 -23.51 -13.91 -3.99
N GLY A 603 -22.65 -13.69 -3.01
CA GLY A 603 -21.70 -14.69 -2.60
C GLY A 603 -20.68 -14.18 -1.58
N LYS A 604 -19.62 -14.95 -1.32
CA LYS A 604 -18.54 -14.53 -0.44
C LYS A 604 -17.31 -14.15 -1.27
N SER A 605 -16.91 -12.88 -1.22
CA SER A 605 -15.69 -12.40 -1.88
C SER A 605 -14.59 -12.11 -0.86
N TYR A 606 -13.33 -12.28 -1.27
CA TYR A 606 -12.18 -11.92 -0.43
C TYR A 606 -11.80 -10.45 -0.62
N ILE A 607 -12.18 -9.62 0.35
CA ILE A 607 -11.99 -8.16 0.29
C ILE A 607 -10.86 -7.71 1.23
N LEU A 608 -10.07 -6.76 0.74
CA LEU A 608 -8.90 -6.18 1.38
C LEU A 608 -9.21 -4.76 1.88
N LYS A 609 -8.72 -4.41 3.08
CA LYS A 609 -8.64 -3.01 3.54
C LYS A 609 -7.30 -2.42 3.12
N LEU A 610 -7.31 -1.31 2.37
CA LEU A 610 -6.07 -0.68 1.90
C LEU A 610 -5.52 0.33 2.91
N ILE A 611 -4.21 0.61 2.84
CA ILE A 611 -3.52 1.60 3.69
C ILE A 611 -4.01 3.04 3.47
N HIS A 612 -4.78 3.26 2.41
CA HIS A 612 -5.34 4.54 2.00
C HIS A 612 -6.55 4.95 2.85
N GLN A 613 -6.34 5.16 4.14
CA GLN A 613 -7.38 5.54 5.10
C GLN A 613 -7.66 7.04 5.08
N VAL A 614 -8.90 7.42 5.40
CA VAL A 614 -9.33 8.83 5.34
C VAL A 614 -8.70 9.68 6.45
N ASP A 615 -8.39 9.09 7.60
CA ASP A 615 -7.70 9.77 8.72
C ASP A 615 -6.36 10.38 8.33
N ASP A 616 -5.66 9.77 7.37
CA ASP A 616 -4.37 10.26 6.91
C ASP A 616 -4.52 11.26 5.73
N LYS A 617 -5.75 11.48 5.27
CA LYS A 617 -6.07 12.24 4.05
C LYS A 617 -6.77 13.56 4.27
N ILE A 618 -7.67 13.63 5.25
CA ILE A 618 -8.34 14.89 5.57
C ILE A 618 -7.30 15.85 6.16
N HIS A 619 -7.27 17.05 5.60
CA HIS A 619 -6.40 18.13 6.06
C HIS A 619 -7.10 19.46 5.80
N GLY A 620 -7.27 20.24 6.85
CA GLY A 620 -7.77 21.61 6.79
C GLY A 620 -6.73 22.57 7.33
N ARG A 621 -6.63 23.75 6.73
CA ARG A 621 -5.77 24.85 7.20
C ARG A 621 -6.57 26.14 7.17
N SER A 622 -6.61 26.84 8.30
CA SER A 622 -7.01 28.25 8.36
C SER A 622 -5.77 29.13 8.17
N SER A 623 -4.90 29.19 9.19
CA SER A 623 -3.60 29.86 9.16
C SER A 623 -2.49 28.88 9.56
N GLY A 624 -1.23 29.28 9.37
CA GLY A 624 -0.10 28.42 9.71
C GLY A 624 1.21 29.04 9.25
N HIS A 625 2.28 28.24 9.29
CA HIS A 625 3.60 28.73 8.91
C HIS A 625 3.71 29.01 7.41
N TYR A 626 4.58 29.96 7.10
CA TYR A 626 4.89 30.43 5.75
C TYR A 626 6.37 30.16 5.42
N ALA A 627 6.66 30.05 4.14
CA ALA A 627 8.03 29.98 3.65
C ALA A 627 8.72 31.34 3.86
N LEU A 628 9.96 31.31 4.35
CA LEU A 628 10.72 32.53 4.67
C LEU A 628 10.93 33.44 3.46
N VAL A 629 11.17 32.86 2.28
CA VAL A 629 11.52 33.60 1.06
C VAL A 629 10.26 34.09 0.34
N THR A 630 9.38 33.18 -0.06
CA THR A 630 8.20 33.52 -0.87
C THR A 630 7.02 34.06 -0.06
N GLN A 631 7.07 33.96 1.27
CA GLN A 631 5.94 34.27 2.17
C GLN A 631 4.64 33.56 1.77
N GLN A 632 4.76 32.38 1.15
CA GLN A 632 3.64 31.52 0.79
C GLN A 632 3.43 30.42 1.85
N PRO A 633 2.19 29.93 2.04
CA PRO A 633 1.91 28.76 2.87
C PRO A 633 2.87 27.61 2.54
N LEU A 634 3.43 26.97 3.58
CA LEU A 634 4.26 25.78 3.38
C LEU A 634 3.49 24.69 2.63
N ARG A 635 4.21 23.78 1.96
CA ARG A 635 3.61 22.62 1.29
C ARG A 635 3.57 21.40 2.22
N GLY A 636 2.47 20.66 2.15
CA GLY A 636 2.34 19.31 2.72
C GLY A 636 1.70 19.25 4.11
N ARG A 637 0.92 18.19 4.35
CA ARG A 637 0.10 18.01 5.56
C ARG A 637 0.92 17.96 6.85
N ALA A 638 2.09 17.31 6.82
CA ALA A 638 2.97 17.20 7.98
C ALA A 638 3.48 18.56 8.51
N LYS A 639 3.46 19.59 7.65
CA LYS A 639 3.84 20.97 8.01
C LYS A 639 2.64 21.90 8.14
N GLN A 640 1.42 21.34 8.24
CA GLN A 640 0.16 22.10 8.18
C GLN A 640 0.12 23.03 6.96
N GLY A 641 0.54 22.50 5.81
CA GLY A 641 0.67 23.26 4.58
C GLY A 641 -0.65 23.66 3.93
N GLY A 642 -0.62 24.66 3.06
CA GLY A 642 -1.76 25.05 2.23
C GLY A 642 -1.95 24.12 1.02
N GLN A 643 -3.15 24.13 0.45
CA GLN A 643 -3.41 23.51 -0.85
C GLN A 643 -2.84 24.40 -1.96
N ARG A 644 -2.21 23.79 -2.97
CA ARG A 644 -1.71 24.55 -4.12
C ARG A 644 -2.90 24.91 -5.01
N VAL A 645 -3.05 26.20 -5.29
CA VAL A 645 -3.86 26.72 -6.41
C VAL A 645 -2.88 26.94 -7.56
N GLY A 646 -2.96 26.09 -8.58
CA GLY A 646 -2.09 26.16 -9.76
C GLY A 646 -2.71 26.99 -10.87
N GLU A 647 -2.00 27.06 -11.99
CA GLU A 647 -2.40 27.80 -13.19
C GLU A 647 -3.75 27.30 -13.73
N MET A 648 -3.97 25.98 -13.77
CA MET A 648 -5.25 25.42 -14.23
C MET A 648 -6.43 25.79 -13.32
N GLU A 649 -6.22 25.84 -12.00
CA GLU A 649 -7.26 26.29 -11.07
C GLU A 649 -7.53 27.78 -11.20
N VAL A 650 -6.51 28.60 -11.51
CA VAL A 650 -6.69 30.02 -11.82
C VAL A 650 -7.48 30.21 -13.10
N TRP A 651 -7.15 29.49 -14.19
CA TRP A 651 -7.92 29.54 -15.43
C TRP A 651 -9.37 29.13 -15.23
N ALA A 652 -9.63 28.12 -14.39
CA ALA A 652 -11.00 27.75 -14.04
C ALA A 652 -11.75 28.94 -13.41
N LEU A 653 -11.12 29.66 -12.48
CA LEU A 653 -11.73 30.84 -11.84
C LEU A 653 -11.92 32.01 -12.82
N GLU A 654 -10.97 32.25 -13.71
CA GLU A 654 -11.07 33.26 -14.77
C GLU A 654 -12.25 32.97 -15.71
N GLY A 655 -12.42 31.69 -16.10
CA GLY A 655 -13.54 31.25 -16.93
C GLY A 655 -14.93 31.45 -16.29
N PHE A 656 -15.02 31.45 -14.96
CA PHE A 656 -16.27 31.75 -14.22
C PHE A 656 -16.53 33.25 -14.04
N ALA A 657 -15.62 34.14 -14.47
CA ALA A 657 -15.79 35.60 -14.53
C ALA A 657 -16.20 36.30 -13.21
N ARG A 658 -15.80 35.80 -12.03
CA ARG A 658 -16.11 36.50 -10.75
C ARG A 658 -15.17 36.18 -9.59
N GLN A 659 -14.10 36.95 -9.48
CA GLN A 659 -13.24 36.99 -8.28
C GLN A 659 -14.01 37.51 -7.04
N GLU A 660 -15.01 38.39 -7.23
CA GLU A 660 -15.76 39.03 -6.15
C GLU A 660 -16.85 38.15 -5.49
N VAL A 661 -17.44 37.19 -6.20
CA VAL A 661 -18.57 36.40 -5.66
C VAL A 661 -18.12 35.28 -4.72
N LEU A 662 -16.92 34.74 -4.91
CA LEU A 662 -16.36 33.72 -4.00
C LEU A 662 -15.90 34.34 -2.67
N GLY A 663 -15.32 35.55 -2.70
CA GLY A 663 -14.86 36.24 -1.49
C GLY A 663 -16.00 36.68 -0.57
N THR A 664 -17.10 37.19 -1.16
CA THR A 664 -18.28 37.67 -0.43
C THR A 664 -19.09 36.53 0.21
N THR A 665 -19.16 35.37 -0.43
CA THR A 665 -19.98 34.24 0.04
C THR A 665 -19.32 33.44 1.19
N ILE A 666 -17.98 33.45 1.29
CA ILE A 666 -17.25 32.62 2.27
C ILE A 666 -17.00 33.37 3.60
N ILE A 667 -16.82 34.70 3.56
CA ILE A 667 -16.34 35.48 4.71
C ILE A 667 -17.47 36.29 5.39
N GLY A 668 -18.68 36.35 4.82
CA GLY A 668 -19.81 37.06 5.42
C GLY A 668 -19.60 38.58 5.50
N GLY A 669 -18.72 39.11 4.65
CA GLY A 669 -18.36 40.53 4.57
C GLY A 669 -17.51 40.81 3.33
N ALA A 670 -17.31 42.10 3.02
CA ALA A 670 -16.41 42.50 1.94
C ALA A 670 -14.96 42.22 2.35
N VAL A 671 -14.26 41.38 1.58
CA VAL A 671 -12.80 41.19 1.74
C VAL A 671 -12.14 42.54 1.47
N PRO A 672 -11.28 43.06 2.38
CA PRO A 672 -10.58 44.32 2.14
C PRO A 672 -9.79 44.20 0.84
N LYS A 673 -9.92 45.19 -0.05
CA LYS A 673 -9.11 45.24 -1.26
C LYS A 673 -7.64 45.32 -0.82
N PRO A 674 -6.76 44.42 -1.30
CA PRO A 674 -5.35 44.48 -0.93
C PRO A 674 -4.78 45.82 -1.40
N GLU A 675 -4.26 46.61 -0.46
CA GLU A 675 -3.66 47.92 -0.74
C GLU A 675 -2.29 47.76 -1.45
N ASP A 676 -1.58 46.68 -1.15
CA ASP A 676 -0.22 46.41 -1.62
C ASP A 676 -0.11 45.24 -2.60
N ALA A 677 0.94 45.29 -3.42
CA ALA A 677 1.30 44.18 -4.30
C ALA A 677 1.73 42.95 -3.50
N PRO A 678 1.44 41.72 -3.98
CA PRO A 678 1.87 40.49 -3.32
C PRO A 678 3.39 40.42 -3.14
N GLU A 679 3.85 39.88 -2.00
CA GLU A 679 5.29 39.78 -1.70
C GLU A 679 6.04 38.92 -2.75
N SER A 680 5.38 37.95 -3.39
CA SER A 680 5.97 37.18 -4.50
C SER A 680 6.32 38.04 -5.71
N PHE A 681 5.54 39.08 -6.00
CA PHE A 681 5.84 40.04 -7.06
C PHE A 681 7.00 40.95 -6.66
N ARG A 682 7.03 41.41 -5.40
CA ARG A 682 8.15 42.21 -4.87
C ARG A 682 9.46 41.43 -4.87
N LEU A 683 9.41 40.14 -4.54
CA LEU A 683 10.55 39.22 -4.63
C LEU A 683 11.05 39.12 -6.08
N LEU A 684 10.16 38.92 -7.05
CA LEU A 684 10.52 38.88 -8.47
C LEU A 684 11.23 40.17 -8.92
N VAL A 685 10.70 41.34 -8.54
CA VAL A 685 11.33 42.64 -8.87
C VAL A 685 12.73 42.73 -8.26
N ARG A 686 12.93 42.27 -7.03
CA ARG A 686 14.26 42.23 -6.38
C ARG A 686 15.21 41.25 -7.08
N GLU A 687 14.73 40.08 -7.48
CA GLU A 687 15.53 39.09 -8.22
C GLU A 687 15.95 39.64 -9.60
N LEU A 688 15.05 40.31 -10.32
CA LEU A 688 15.39 40.94 -11.60
C LEU A 688 16.37 42.10 -11.44
N ARG A 689 16.21 42.94 -10.40
CA ARG A 689 17.19 43.99 -10.05
C ARG A 689 18.57 43.41 -9.73
N SER A 690 18.64 42.23 -9.11
CA SER A 690 19.92 41.54 -8.86
C SER A 690 20.65 41.11 -10.14
N LEU A 691 19.91 40.96 -11.25
CA LEU A 691 20.42 40.71 -12.59
C LEU A 691 20.66 42.02 -13.39
N ALA A 692 20.66 43.17 -12.72
CA ALA A 692 20.74 44.50 -13.32
C ALA A 692 19.58 44.84 -14.29
N LEU A 693 18.42 44.23 -14.09
CA LEU A 693 17.18 44.56 -14.80
C LEU A 693 16.27 45.41 -13.91
N GLU A 694 15.99 46.64 -14.33
CA GLU A 694 15.10 47.55 -13.60
C GLU A 694 13.66 47.43 -14.11
N LEU A 695 12.73 47.14 -13.21
CA LEU A 695 11.31 47.00 -13.51
C LEU A 695 10.54 48.12 -12.81
N ASN A 696 9.99 49.04 -13.61
CA ASN A 696 9.26 50.22 -13.16
C ASN A 696 7.77 50.09 -13.50
N HIS A 697 6.90 50.57 -12.61
CA HIS A 697 5.46 50.63 -12.85
C HIS A 697 5.04 52.09 -13.05
N PHE A 698 4.08 52.32 -13.93
CA PHE A 698 3.59 53.67 -14.24
C PHE A 698 2.09 53.74 -14.01
N LEU A 699 1.63 54.82 -13.37
CA LEU A 699 0.21 55.13 -13.29
C LEU A 699 -0.16 55.95 -14.52
N VAL A 700 -1.05 55.40 -15.36
CA VAL A 700 -1.57 56.07 -16.55
C VAL A 700 -2.98 56.58 -16.23
N SER A 701 -3.21 57.87 -16.39
CA SER A 701 -4.55 58.46 -16.23
C SER A 701 -5.47 58.02 -17.37
N GLU A 702 -6.59 57.36 -17.08
CA GLU A 702 -7.57 56.93 -18.10
C GLU A 702 -8.18 58.09 -18.90
N LYS A 703 -8.22 59.30 -18.33
CA LYS A 703 -8.82 60.47 -19.01
C LYS A 703 -7.89 61.14 -20.02
N ASN A 704 -6.58 61.17 -19.75
CA ASN A 704 -5.63 61.98 -20.53
C ASN A 704 -4.41 61.18 -21.03
N PHE A 705 -4.31 59.89 -20.72
CA PHE A 705 -3.17 59.00 -21.02
C PHE A 705 -1.79 59.53 -20.58
N GLN A 706 -1.74 60.51 -19.68
CA GLN A 706 -0.48 61.03 -19.13
C GLN A 706 0.11 60.02 -18.14
N ILE A 707 1.41 59.76 -18.32
CA ILE A 707 2.22 58.84 -17.52
C ILE A 707 2.81 59.61 -16.34
N ASN A 708 2.35 59.34 -15.13
CA ASN A 708 2.99 59.87 -13.92
C ASN A 708 4.01 58.83 -13.41
N ARG A 709 5.29 59.18 -13.48
CA ARG A 709 6.36 58.43 -12.78
C ARG A 709 6.21 58.67 -11.28
N LYS A 710 5.81 57.64 -10.54
CA LYS A 710 6.10 57.57 -9.11
C LYS A 710 7.36 56.71 -8.94
N GLU A 711 8.43 57.32 -8.46
CA GLU A 711 9.58 56.58 -7.94
C GLU A 711 9.10 55.77 -6.72
N ALA A 712 9.46 54.49 -6.67
CA ALA A 712 9.00 53.52 -5.68
C ALA A 712 10.07 53.22 -4.64
#